data_AF-A0A5B8N967-F1
#
_entry.id   AF-A0A5B8N967-F1
#
_cell.length_a   1.000
_cell.length_b   1.000
_cell.length_c   1.000
_cell.angle_alpha   90.00
_cell.angle_beta   90.00
_cell.angle_gamma   90.00
#
_symmetry.space_group_name_H-M   'P 1'
#
loop_
_entity.id
_entity.type
_entity.pdbx_description
1 polymer ?
#
loop_
_entity_poly.entity_id
_entity_poly.type
_entity_poly.pdbx_seq_one_letter_code
_entity_poly.pdbx_strand_id
1 'polypeptide(L)'
;MSSWQARFFSALLRRTFKRRLAAAADAAGARRVLGGVAYRAPKDVTITPHTLGGVPGEWVESRAGGGSVTLLYLHGGGYFACSPRTHRAVTTYFARQGFRVFVPDYRLAPEFPFPAAIEDAESVYTALLNSGCDPARLVVAGDSAGGGLALALMLRLRDDRMPMPAAAALFSPLTDMENTLPSRMGNSSRCAMFVGERMPLAAEAYLAGADPCSPLASPVRADLRGLPPLLIHVGTDEVLLDDSTELARRAQAAGVAVDLRVWPAVPHVWQLFHWFIPEGRESLAAATAFLKKTAAFGAADGRATTAPARPDLEAVIIGTGFSGLGMAIRLKQAGIASFLLLEKSREIGGTWRENTYPGCACDVPSHMYSFSFERKADWSRMYSGQAEILAYLRHCVDKYRLAPHICFGAEMRDAVFDEANDLWRVRTADGRSLTARIVVSAMGALHRPAYPALPGIERFRGVAFHSAEWNHGYDLSGKRIAVIGTGASAIQFVPQIAPRTAQLTLFQRTPAWVLPKMDHPISRRAQAILRRVPGAMRLLRCFVYWRQELGGLAFLHPKLMTLAEKMGRRHIARHIADPALRAKLTPGYTIGCKRILLSNDYYPALARPNVAVVTDTIAEVTEDGIVDSRGVKHAADAIVYGTGFRVTDLLSPVRFVGRGGIDLNDAWRDGAQAYCGLMAAGYPNLFMLLGPNTGLGHNSVVFMAEQQIDHAMKCLKLMRKNGMTSIEVNPQAQAQFNARLQQRMHKTVWASGCKSWYLDAHGRNVTLWPGFTFSYWARMKRVRLPDYRFGRAGDVSHAGATGQAALHGN
;
A
#
# COMPACT_ATOMS: atom_id res chain seq x y z
N MET A 1 -32.46 -9.03 -15.42
CA MET A 1 -32.85 -10.36 -15.93
C MET A 1 -31.65 -11.28 -15.81
N SER A 2 -31.84 -12.57 -15.50
CA SER A 2 -30.76 -13.56 -15.41
C SER A 2 -30.14 -13.84 -16.79
N SER A 3 -28.83 -14.05 -16.81
CA SER A 3 -28.06 -14.45 -17.97
C SER A 3 -28.53 -15.78 -18.55
N TRP A 4 -28.27 -15.99 -19.84
CA TRP A 4 -28.56 -17.27 -20.48
C TRP A 4 -27.73 -18.40 -19.85
N GLN A 5 -26.51 -18.09 -19.39
CA GLN A 5 -25.64 -19.03 -18.67
C GLN A 5 -26.29 -19.51 -17.38
N ALA A 6 -26.82 -18.60 -16.56
CA ALA A 6 -27.50 -18.94 -15.32
C ALA A 6 -28.72 -19.84 -15.57
N ARG A 7 -29.54 -19.51 -16.58
CA ARG A 7 -30.73 -20.30 -16.96
C ARG A 7 -30.37 -21.68 -17.50
N PHE A 8 -29.39 -21.74 -18.41
CA PHE A 8 -28.89 -22.98 -19.00
C PHE A 8 -28.30 -23.90 -17.92
N PHE A 9 -27.43 -23.37 -17.08
CA PHE A 9 -26.78 -24.14 -16.02
C PHE A 9 -27.78 -24.63 -14.98
N SER A 10 -28.77 -23.80 -14.62
CA SER A 10 -29.87 -24.23 -13.74
C SER A 10 -30.68 -25.38 -14.33
N ALA A 11 -31.00 -25.34 -15.63
CA ALA A 11 -31.70 -26.43 -16.30
C ALA A 11 -30.86 -27.73 -16.34
N LEU A 12 -29.55 -27.61 -16.57
CA LEU A 12 -28.61 -28.73 -16.54
C LEU A 12 -28.54 -29.37 -15.15
N LEU A 13 -28.38 -28.56 -14.10
CA LEU A 13 -28.36 -29.02 -12.71
C LEU A 13 -29.66 -29.72 -12.31
N ARG A 14 -30.83 -29.19 -12.71
CA ARG A 14 -32.13 -29.84 -12.45
C ARG A 14 -32.22 -31.24 -13.08
N ARG A 15 -31.72 -31.41 -14.30
CA ARG A 15 -31.80 -32.69 -15.04
C ARG A 15 -30.78 -33.73 -14.60
N THR A 16 -29.62 -33.29 -14.10
CA THR A 16 -28.49 -34.18 -13.79
C THR A 16 -28.23 -34.25 -12.29
N PHE A 17 -27.71 -33.16 -11.72
CA PHE A 17 -27.24 -33.08 -10.34
C PHE A 17 -28.37 -33.28 -9.32
N LYS A 18 -29.47 -32.51 -9.44
CA LYS A 18 -30.60 -32.57 -8.52
C LYS A 18 -31.21 -33.96 -8.43
N ARG A 19 -31.37 -34.66 -9.57
CA ARG A 19 -31.90 -36.04 -9.60
C ARG A 19 -30.98 -37.03 -8.90
N ARG A 20 -29.66 -36.90 -9.09
CA ARG A 20 -28.66 -37.76 -8.44
C ARG A 20 -28.62 -37.51 -6.93
N LEU A 21 -28.64 -36.25 -6.51
CA LEU A 21 -28.66 -35.90 -5.08
C LEU A 21 -29.99 -36.33 -4.43
N ALA A 22 -31.11 -36.14 -5.12
CA ALA A 22 -32.41 -36.65 -4.71
C ALA A 22 -32.58 -38.17 -4.87
N ALA A 23 -31.58 -38.91 -5.37
CA ALA A 23 -31.58 -40.37 -5.39
C ALA A 23 -30.63 -40.95 -4.33
N ALA A 24 -29.79 -40.13 -3.69
CA ALA A 24 -28.95 -40.58 -2.58
C ALA A 24 -29.85 -41.06 -1.42
N ALA A 25 -29.58 -42.27 -0.93
CA ALA A 25 -30.33 -42.89 0.16
C ALA A 25 -29.80 -42.47 1.54
N ASP A 26 -28.52 -42.07 1.62
CA ASP A 26 -27.79 -41.78 2.86
C ASP A 26 -26.78 -40.63 2.68
N ALA A 27 -26.18 -40.20 3.79
CA ALA A 27 -25.15 -39.15 3.79
C ALA A 27 -23.94 -39.52 2.93
N ALA A 28 -23.53 -40.79 2.92
CA ALA A 28 -22.42 -41.28 2.10
C ALA A 28 -22.70 -41.12 0.59
N GLY A 29 -23.92 -41.45 0.14
CA GLY A 29 -24.37 -41.22 -1.22
C GLY A 29 -24.38 -39.74 -1.60
N ALA A 30 -24.85 -38.87 -0.70
CA ALA A 30 -24.85 -37.43 -0.92
C ALA A 30 -23.42 -36.85 -1.00
N ARG A 31 -22.50 -37.30 -0.12
CA ARG A 31 -21.07 -36.95 -0.15
C ARG A 31 -20.42 -37.32 -1.48
N ARG A 32 -20.73 -38.49 -2.05
CA ARG A 32 -20.21 -38.89 -3.38
C ARG A 32 -20.68 -37.95 -4.49
N VAL A 33 -21.93 -37.51 -4.47
CA VAL A 33 -22.50 -36.60 -5.48
C VAL A 33 -21.90 -35.19 -5.34
N LEU A 34 -21.81 -34.67 -4.12
CA LEU A 34 -21.28 -33.33 -3.82
C LEU A 34 -19.75 -33.23 -3.96
N GLY A 35 -19.02 -34.31 -3.69
CA GLY A 35 -17.56 -34.36 -3.79
C GLY A 35 -16.99 -34.54 -5.20
N GLY A 36 -17.83 -34.82 -6.20
CA GLY A 36 -17.41 -35.18 -7.56
C GLY A 36 -16.86 -34.03 -8.43
N VAL A 37 -16.80 -32.79 -7.93
CA VAL A 37 -16.37 -31.63 -8.71
C VAL A 37 -14.88 -31.37 -8.51
N ALA A 38 -14.07 -31.75 -9.48
CA ALA A 38 -12.65 -31.44 -9.50
C ALA A 38 -12.42 -29.98 -9.91
N TYR A 39 -12.08 -29.11 -8.96
CA TYR A 39 -11.60 -27.75 -9.23
C TYR A 39 -10.07 -27.71 -9.23
N ARG A 40 -9.46 -27.24 -10.33
CA ARG A 40 -8.02 -27.03 -10.41
C ARG A 40 -7.69 -25.59 -10.04
N ALA A 41 -6.96 -25.41 -8.94
CA ALA A 41 -6.53 -24.10 -8.49
C ALA A 41 -5.68 -23.37 -9.55
N PRO A 42 -5.83 -22.04 -9.70
CA PRO A 42 -4.96 -21.22 -10.55
C PRO A 42 -3.48 -21.32 -10.15
N LYS A 43 -2.55 -21.17 -11.10
CA LYS A 43 -1.10 -21.27 -10.86
C LYS A 43 -0.54 -20.20 -9.92
N ASP A 44 -1.25 -19.08 -9.77
CA ASP A 44 -0.90 -17.93 -8.92
C ASP A 44 -1.45 -18.06 -7.49
N VAL A 45 -2.09 -19.19 -7.15
CA VAL A 45 -2.66 -19.48 -5.82
C VAL A 45 -1.89 -20.65 -5.19
N THR A 46 -1.51 -20.47 -3.93
CA THR A 46 -0.90 -21.49 -3.06
C THR A 46 -1.96 -21.96 -2.07
N ILE A 47 -2.09 -23.28 -1.94
CA ILE A 47 -3.00 -23.92 -0.98
C ILE A 47 -2.14 -24.76 -0.06
N THR A 48 -2.16 -24.44 1.23
CA THR A 48 -1.29 -25.05 2.24
C THR A 48 -2.16 -25.73 3.31
N PRO A 49 -2.12 -27.07 3.43
CA PRO A 49 -2.77 -27.77 4.53
C PRO A 49 -2.26 -27.25 5.87
N HIS A 50 -3.18 -27.06 6.82
CA HIS A 50 -2.84 -26.54 8.14
C HIS A 50 -3.87 -26.96 9.18
N THR A 51 -3.48 -27.03 10.43
CA THR A 51 -4.39 -27.33 11.56
C THR A 51 -4.39 -26.11 12.47
N LEU A 52 -5.56 -25.53 12.70
CA LEU A 52 -5.72 -24.30 13.46
C LEU A 52 -6.78 -24.52 14.55
N GLY A 53 -6.43 -24.24 15.81
CA GLY A 53 -7.32 -24.53 16.95
C GLY A 53 -7.65 -26.02 17.09
N GLY A 54 -6.76 -26.92 16.64
CA GLY A 54 -7.01 -28.37 16.62
C GLY A 54 -7.86 -28.87 15.45
N VAL A 55 -8.39 -27.97 14.61
CA VAL A 55 -9.24 -28.32 13.46
C VAL A 55 -8.40 -28.35 12.18
N PRO A 56 -8.41 -29.44 11.40
CA PRO A 56 -7.72 -29.49 10.11
C PRO A 56 -8.37 -28.52 9.11
N GLY A 57 -7.62 -28.06 8.13
CA GLY A 57 -8.09 -27.14 7.10
C GLY A 57 -7.00 -26.78 6.10
N GLU A 58 -7.24 -25.72 5.33
CA GLU A 58 -6.25 -25.18 4.41
C GLU A 58 -6.21 -23.65 4.41
N TRP A 59 -4.99 -23.11 4.34
CA TRP A 59 -4.75 -21.73 3.94
C TRP A 59 -4.79 -21.64 2.42
N VAL A 60 -5.53 -20.67 1.90
CA VAL A 60 -5.60 -20.34 0.46
C VAL A 60 -5.11 -18.91 0.28
N GLU A 61 -3.96 -18.78 -0.38
CA GLU A 61 -3.22 -17.52 -0.53
C GLU A 61 -2.83 -17.32 -2.00
N SER A 62 -2.69 -16.09 -2.46
CA SER A 62 -2.23 -15.82 -3.83
C SER A 62 -0.95 -15.01 -3.81
N ARG A 63 -0.15 -15.04 -4.88
CA ARG A 63 0.94 -14.06 -5.07
C ARG A 63 0.43 -12.61 -5.08
N ALA A 64 -0.85 -12.42 -5.41
CA ALA A 64 -1.56 -11.15 -5.28
C ALA A 64 -2.08 -10.85 -3.85
N GLY A 65 -1.93 -11.79 -2.90
CA GLY A 65 -2.59 -11.77 -1.59
C GLY A 65 -1.87 -12.60 -0.53
N GLY A 66 -0.86 -11.98 0.11
CA GLY A 66 -0.55 -12.21 1.52
C GLY A 66 -1.30 -11.16 2.36
N GLY A 67 -2.62 -11.13 2.21
CA GLY A 67 -3.51 -9.98 2.45
C GLY A 67 -3.49 -9.33 3.83
N SER A 68 -3.88 -8.05 3.89
CA SER A 68 -4.08 -7.27 5.13
C SER A 68 -5.38 -7.58 5.87
N VAL A 69 -6.24 -8.45 5.32
CA VAL A 69 -7.54 -8.89 5.88
C VAL A 69 -7.62 -10.41 5.79
N THR A 70 -7.94 -11.05 6.91
CA THR A 70 -8.10 -12.51 7.02
C THR A 70 -9.57 -12.86 6.85
N LEU A 71 -9.87 -13.84 6.00
CA LEU A 71 -11.21 -14.37 5.77
C LEU A 71 -11.28 -15.80 6.31
N LEU A 72 -12.15 -16.02 7.31
CA LEU A 72 -12.60 -17.36 7.69
C LEU A 72 -13.77 -17.74 6.80
N TYR A 73 -13.58 -18.72 5.90
CA TYR A 73 -14.63 -19.20 5.02
C TYR A 73 -15.17 -20.53 5.52
N LEU A 74 -16.46 -20.59 5.84
CA LEU A 74 -17.16 -21.79 6.31
C LEU A 74 -17.95 -22.39 5.14
N HIS A 75 -17.56 -23.60 4.71
CA HIS A 75 -18.13 -24.22 3.54
C HIS A 75 -19.57 -24.73 3.77
N GLY A 76 -20.40 -24.75 2.72
CA GLY A 76 -21.72 -25.36 2.74
C GLY A 76 -21.71 -26.88 2.75
N GLY A 77 -22.85 -27.51 2.40
CA GLY A 77 -22.99 -28.98 2.33
C GLY A 77 -23.99 -29.59 3.31
N GLY A 78 -24.88 -28.79 3.89
CA GLY A 78 -25.96 -29.28 4.76
C GLY A 78 -25.50 -29.80 6.12
N TYR A 79 -24.28 -29.48 6.56
CA TYR A 79 -23.61 -30.02 7.75
C TYR A 79 -23.24 -31.51 7.68
N PHE A 80 -23.48 -32.20 6.56
CA PHE A 80 -23.15 -33.62 6.39
C PHE A 80 -22.23 -33.90 5.19
N ALA A 81 -21.90 -32.91 4.37
CA ALA A 81 -21.09 -33.08 3.16
C ALA A 81 -20.21 -31.86 2.85
N CYS A 82 -19.46 -31.94 1.74
CA CYS A 82 -18.45 -30.97 1.29
C CYS A 82 -17.20 -30.91 2.18
N SER A 83 -16.22 -30.13 1.75
CA SER A 83 -14.94 -29.93 2.43
C SER A 83 -14.27 -28.66 1.89
N PRO A 84 -13.13 -28.21 2.45
CA PRO A 84 -12.35 -27.11 1.87
C PRO A 84 -12.07 -27.31 0.37
N ARG A 85 -11.79 -28.55 -0.04
CA ARG A 85 -11.50 -28.91 -1.43
C ARG A 85 -12.66 -28.60 -2.38
N THR A 86 -13.92 -28.84 -1.97
CA THR A 86 -15.08 -28.59 -2.85
C THR A 86 -15.37 -27.10 -3.04
N HIS A 87 -14.86 -26.24 -2.14
CA HIS A 87 -15.09 -24.79 -2.16
C HIS A 87 -13.93 -23.97 -2.71
N ARG A 88 -12.87 -24.64 -3.21
CA ARG A 88 -11.67 -23.99 -3.78
C ARG A 88 -11.99 -22.96 -4.86
N ALA A 89 -13.07 -23.12 -5.62
CA ALA A 89 -13.48 -22.12 -6.59
C ALA A 89 -13.74 -20.73 -5.98
N VAL A 90 -14.44 -20.66 -4.85
CA VAL A 90 -14.78 -19.42 -4.17
C VAL A 90 -13.61 -18.93 -3.33
N THR A 91 -12.92 -19.82 -2.63
CA THR A 91 -11.82 -19.43 -1.73
C THR A 91 -10.60 -18.96 -2.53
N THR A 92 -10.29 -19.57 -3.68
CA THR A 92 -9.26 -19.04 -4.60
C THR A 92 -9.66 -17.71 -5.23
N TYR A 93 -10.95 -17.45 -5.46
CA TYR A 93 -11.40 -16.13 -5.91
C TYR A 93 -11.07 -15.06 -4.86
N PHE A 94 -11.47 -15.27 -3.60
CA PHE A 94 -11.17 -14.33 -2.52
C PHE A 94 -9.66 -14.16 -2.29
N ALA A 95 -8.88 -15.24 -2.34
CA ALA A 95 -7.42 -15.15 -2.25
C ALA A 95 -6.83 -14.25 -3.35
N ARG A 96 -7.33 -14.35 -4.59
CA ARG A 96 -6.91 -13.47 -5.71
C ARG A 96 -7.43 -12.03 -5.59
N GLN A 97 -8.46 -11.81 -4.78
CA GLN A 97 -8.88 -10.46 -4.39
C GLN A 97 -8.03 -9.90 -3.23
N GLY A 98 -7.04 -10.62 -2.72
CA GLY A 98 -6.12 -10.13 -1.68
C GLY A 98 -6.57 -10.44 -0.25
N PHE A 99 -7.47 -11.39 -0.03
CA PHE A 99 -7.72 -11.95 1.30
C PHE A 99 -6.71 -13.06 1.61
N ARG A 100 -6.37 -13.21 2.89
CA ARG A 100 -5.76 -14.45 3.40
C ARG A 100 -6.89 -15.36 3.88
N VAL A 101 -7.16 -16.46 3.17
CA VAL A 101 -8.37 -17.26 3.41
C VAL A 101 -8.00 -18.52 4.19
N PHE A 102 -8.65 -18.74 5.33
CA PHE A 102 -8.62 -20.03 6.04
C PHE A 102 -9.96 -20.74 5.88
N VAL A 103 -9.90 -22.03 5.58
CA VAL A 103 -11.08 -22.87 5.35
C VAL A 103 -10.94 -24.13 6.22
N PRO A 104 -11.71 -24.24 7.32
CA PRO A 104 -11.66 -25.43 8.16
C PRO A 104 -12.38 -26.61 7.50
N ASP A 105 -11.83 -27.80 7.70
CA ASP A 105 -12.45 -29.10 7.44
C ASP A 105 -13.16 -29.55 8.72
N TYR A 106 -14.24 -28.83 9.06
CA TYR A 106 -14.97 -29.01 10.31
C TYR A 106 -15.73 -30.35 10.33
N ARG A 107 -15.97 -30.87 11.53
CA ARG A 107 -16.66 -32.14 11.76
C ARG A 107 -18.10 -32.12 11.19
N LEU A 108 -18.48 -33.20 10.50
CA LEU A 108 -19.76 -33.34 9.80
C LEU A 108 -20.65 -34.41 10.42
N ALA A 109 -21.96 -34.18 10.35
CA ALA A 109 -22.99 -35.15 10.66
C ALA A 109 -23.05 -36.27 9.60
N PRO A 110 -23.56 -37.47 9.93
CA PRO A 110 -24.10 -37.86 11.25
C PRO A 110 -23.03 -38.27 12.27
N GLU A 111 -21.77 -38.43 11.88
CA GLU A 111 -20.69 -38.87 12.79
C GLU A 111 -20.43 -37.87 13.92
N PHE A 112 -20.61 -36.58 13.61
CA PHE A 112 -20.48 -35.49 14.56
C PHE A 112 -21.67 -34.54 14.41
N PRO A 113 -22.79 -34.81 15.09
CA PRO A 113 -23.98 -33.96 15.02
C PRO A 113 -23.79 -32.63 15.75
N PHE A 114 -24.82 -31.79 15.72
CA PHE A 114 -24.90 -30.54 16.46
C PHE A 114 -24.51 -30.74 17.94
N PRO A 115 -23.65 -29.89 18.54
CA PRO A 115 -23.10 -28.63 18.01
C PRO A 115 -21.66 -28.73 17.45
N ALA A 116 -21.15 -29.91 17.09
CA ALA A 116 -19.73 -30.14 16.79
C ALA A 116 -19.09 -29.16 15.78
N ALA A 117 -19.79 -28.85 14.69
CA ALA A 117 -19.30 -27.90 13.68
C ALA A 117 -19.11 -26.48 14.24
N ILE A 118 -19.95 -26.07 15.20
CA ILE A 118 -19.88 -24.76 15.86
C ILE A 118 -18.65 -24.70 16.76
N GLU A 119 -18.39 -25.75 17.53
CA GLU A 119 -17.20 -25.88 18.39
C GLU A 119 -15.91 -25.78 17.56
N ASP A 120 -15.89 -26.41 16.39
CA ASP A 120 -14.74 -26.36 15.48
C ASP A 120 -14.55 -24.94 14.90
N ALA A 121 -15.64 -24.30 14.46
CA ALA A 121 -15.59 -22.93 13.94
C ALA A 121 -15.11 -21.92 15.01
N GLU A 122 -15.56 -22.09 16.25
CA GLU A 122 -15.16 -21.29 17.41
C GLU A 122 -13.69 -21.51 17.77
N SER A 123 -13.24 -22.77 17.78
CA SER A 123 -11.84 -23.13 18.05
C SER A 123 -10.89 -22.51 17.01
N VAL A 124 -11.27 -22.55 15.75
CA VAL A 124 -10.54 -21.92 14.64
C VAL A 124 -10.52 -20.40 14.78
N TYR A 125 -11.68 -19.78 15.05
CA TYR A 125 -11.78 -18.33 15.22
C TYR A 125 -10.92 -17.83 16.39
N THR A 126 -10.97 -18.53 17.52
CA THR A 126 -10.16 -18.25 18.71
C THR A 126 -8.66 -18.37 18.41
N ALA A 127 -8.27 -19.42 17.68
CA ALA A 127 -6.88 -19.58 17.27
C ALA A 127 -6.41 -18.50 16.28
N LEU A 128 -7.30 -17.99 15.40
CA LEU A 128 -7.00 -16.83 14.56
C LEU A 128 -6.74 -15.59 15.41
N LEU A 129 -7.58 -15.30 16.41
CA LEU A 129 -7.35 -14.18 17.32
C LEU A 129 -6.02 -14.32 18.08
N ASN A 130 -5.75 -15.52 18.63
CA ASN A 130 -4.53 -15.81 19.38
C ASN A 130 -3.25 -15.74 18.52
N SER A 131 -3.37 -15.86 17.19
CA SER A 131 -2.26 -15.66 16.27
C SER A 131 -1.85 -14.19 16.06
N GLY A 132 -2.53 -13.26 16.74
CA GLY A 132 -2.35 -11.81 16.59
C GLY A 132 -3.15 -11.21 15.43
N CYS A 133 -4.18 -11.92 14.94
CA CYS A 133 -5.09 -11.37 13.94
C CYS A 133 -5.98 -10.30 14.57
N ASP A 134 -5.93 -9.08 14.03
CA ASP A 134 -6.79 -7.98 14.44
C ASP A 134 -8.27 -8.30 14.12
N PRO A 135 -9.19 -8.36 15.10
CA PRO A 135 -10.61 -8.60 14.88
C PRO A 135 -11.23 -7.63 13.86
N ALA A 136 -10.76 -6.38 13.81
CA ALA A 136 -11.19 -5.38 12.84
C ALA A 136 -10.79 -5.72 11.40
N ARG A 137 -9.87 -6.67 11.21
CA ARG A 137 -9.37 -7.17 9.92
C ARG A 137 -9.67 -8.66 9.73
N LEU A 138 -10.51 -9.24 10.58
CA LEU A 138 -11.01 -10.60 10.47
C LEU A 138 -12.46 -10.55 10.01
N VAL A 139 -12.75 -11.19 8.89
CA VAL A 139 -14.10 -11.30 8.34
C VAL A 139 -14.51 -12.76 8.20
N VAL A 140 -15.81 -13.02 8.24
CA VAL A 140 -16.37 -14.38 8.07
C VAL A 140 -17.20 -14.42 6.80
N ALA A 141 -17.14 -15.53 6.06
CA ALA A 141 -18.10 -15.78 5.00
C ALA A 141 -18.49 -17.25 4.98
N GLY A 142 -19.68 -17.54 4.46
CA GLY A 142 -20.12 -18.91 4.29
C GLY A 142 -21.35 -19.02 3.40
N ASP A 143 -21.55 -20.20 2.84
CA ASP A 143 -22.67 -20.51 1.96
C ASP A 143 -23.53 -21.64 2.52
N SER A 144 -24.85 -21.58 2.29
CA SER A 144 -25.79 -22.63 2.71
C SER A 144 -25.65 -22.94 4.22
N ALA A 145 -25.40 -24.20 4.57
CA ALA A 145 -25.05 -24.61 5.94
C ALA A 145 -23.87 -23.83 6.54
N GLY A 146 -22.83 -23.51 5.77
CA GLY A 146 -21.70 -22.70 6.22
C GLY A 146 -22.09 -21.24 6.51
N GLY A 147 -23.10 -20.71 5.82
CA GLY A 147 -23.71 -19.41 6.14
C GLY A 147 -24.49 -19.44 7.46
N GLY A 148 -25.20 -20.54 7.73
CA GLY A 148 -25.80 -20.81 9.03
C GLY A 148 -24.77 -20.94 10.15
N LEU A 149 -23.68 -21.68 9.89
CA LEU A 149 -22.57 -21.88 10.81
C LEU A 149 -21.86 -20.56 11.13
N ALA A 150 -21.69 -19.67 10.14
CA ALA A 150 -21.15 -18.34 10.34
C ALA A 150 -22.00 -17.50 11.31
N LEU A 151 -23.33 -17.59 11.20
CA LEU A 151 -24.25 -16.93 12.13
C LEU A 151 -24.17 -17.54 13.53
N ALA A 152 -24.21 -18.87 13.64
CA ALA A 152 -24.11 -19.57 14.92
C ALA A 152 -22.78 -19.26 15.64
N LEU A 153 -21.67 -19.21 14.90
CA LEU A 153 -20.38 -18.75 15.39
C LEU A 153 -20.48 -17.32 15.94
N MET A 154 -21.01 -16.38 15.16
CA MET A 154 -21.12 -14.98 15.62
C MET A 154 -22.05 -14.83 16.84
N LEU A 155 -23.11 -15.63 16.95
CA LEU A 155 -23.98 -15.66 18.14
C LEU A 155 -23.19 -16.15 19.37
N ARG A 156 -22.44 -17.24 19.24
CA ARG A 156 -21.56 -17.76 20.29
C ARG A 156 -20.53 -16.73 20.73
N LEU A 157 -19.80 -16.13 19.77
CA LEU A 157 -18.80 -15.10 20.04
C LEU A 157 -19.40 -13.91 20.80
N ARG A 158 -20.61 -13.46 20.43
CA ARG A 158 -21.30 -12.37 21.13
C ARG A 158 -21.66 -12.77 22.56
N ASP A 159 -22.26 -13.95 22.72
CA ASP A 159 -22.75 -14.42 24.03
C ASP A 159 -21.58 -14.64 25.00
N ASP A 160 -20.42 -15.08 24.49
CA ASP A 160 -19.18 -15.24 25.24
C ASP A 160 -18.33 -13.95 25.33
N ARG A 161 -18.85 -12.82 24.80
CA ARG A 161 -18.20 -11.50 24.78
C ARG A 161 -16.81 -11.50 24.14
N MET A 162 -16.61 -12.35 23.15
CA MET A 162 -15.40 -12.39 22.34
C MET A 162 -15.41 -11.27 21.29
N PRO A 163 -14.23 -10.83 20.81
CA PRO A 163 -14.16 -9.88 19.70
C PRO A 163 -14.91 -10.41 18.47
N MET A 164 -15.80 -9.60 17.91
CA MET A 164 -16.58 -9.95 16.72
C MET A 164 -15.77 -9.76 15.44
N PRO A 165 -16.04 -10.52 14.36
CA PRO A 165 -15.47 -10.22 13.06
C PRO A 165 -16.00 -8.88 12.54
N ALA A 166 -15.21 -8.20 11.71
CA ALA A 166 -15.56 -6.89 11.17
C ALA A 166 -16.84 -6.91 10.33
N ALA A 167 -17.13 -8.01 9.63
CA ALA A 167 -18.32 -8.20 8.81
C ALA A 167 -18.52 -9.69 8.47
N ALA A 168 -19.73 -10.03 8.02
CA ALA A 168 -20.02 -11.35 7.45
C ALA A 168 -20.71 -11.28 6.08
N ALA A 169 -20.30 -12.17 5.16
CA ALA A 169 -20.96 -12.38 3.87
C ALA A 169 -21.58 -13.78 3.80
N LEU A 170 -22.89 -13.83 3.62
CA LEU A 170 -23.71 -15.05 3.71
C LEU A 170 -24.38 -15.31 2.35
N PHE A 171 -24.13 -16.49 1.78
CA PHE A 171 -24.69 -16.89 0.48
C PHE A 171 -25.75 -17.98 0.67
N SER A 172 -27.02 -17.64 0.41
CA SER A 172 -28.18 -18.52 0.63
C SER A 172 -28.10 -19.26 1.99
N PRO A 173 -27.94 -18.56 3.13
CA PRO A 173 -27.68 -19.22 4.42
C PRO A 173 -28.86 -20.12 4.86
N LEU A 174 -28.54 -21.29 5.41
CA LEU A 174 -29.51 -22.18 6.08
C LEU A 174 -29.66 -21.75 7.54
N THR A 175 -30.84 -21.26 7.92
CA THR A 175 -31.05 -20.57 9.21
C THR A 175 -32.25 -21.06 10.02
N ASP A 176 -33.13 -21.86 9.41
CA ASP A 176 -34.25 -22.53 10.08
C ASP A 176 -34.14 -24.06 9.94
N MET A 177 -33.89 -24.73 11.07
CA MET A 177 -33.84 -26.19 11.21
C MET A 177 -35.19 -26.81 11.58
N GLU A 178 -36.17 -26.01 11.99
CA GLU A 178 -37.54 -26.50 12.15
C GLU A 178 -38.23 -26.72 10.78
N ASN A 179 -37.64 -26.20 9.69
CA ASN A 179 -38.14 -26.33 8.32
C ASN A 179 -39.56 -25.76 8.13
N THR A 180 -39.86 -24.63 8.76
CA THR A 180 -41.19 -24.00 8.77
C THR A 180 -41.39 -22.95 7.68
N LEU A 181 -40.31 -22.45 7.07
CA LEU A 181 -40.39 -21.32 6.15
C LEU A 181 -40.96 -21.70 4.76
N PRO A 182 -41.91 -20.91 4.20
CA PRO A 182 -42.70 -21.29 3.00
C PRO A 182 -41.89 -21.63 1.74
N SER A 183 -40.81 -20.91 1.46
CA SER A 183 -39.98 -21.11 0.26
C SER A 183 -39.36 -22.50 0.21
N ARG A 184 -39.19 -23.15 1.36
CA ARG A 184 -38.63 -24.50 1.48
C ARG A 184 -39.38 -25.48 0.59
N MET A 185 -40.71 -25.45 0.68
CA MET A 185 -41.61 -26.25 -0.15
C MET A 185 -42.00 -25.52 -1.44
N GLY A 186 -42.34 -24.23 -1.37
CA GLY A 186 -42.85 -23.45 -2.50
C GLY A 186 -41.87 -23.32 -3.66
N ASN A 187 -40.56 -23.34 -3.39
CA ASN A 187 -39.52 -23.32 -4.43
C ASN A 187 -38.91 -24.70 -4.71
N SER A 188 -39.44 -25.80 -4.15
CA SER A 188 -38.86 -27.14 -4.34
C SER A 188 -38.75 -27.51 -5.83
N SER A 189 -39.77 -27.21 -6.65
CA SER A 189 -39.73 -27.48 -8.10
C SER A 189 -38.82 -26.52 -8.88
N ARG A 190 -38.63 -25.29 -8.38
CA ARG A 190 -37.84 -24.22 -9.01
C ARG A 190 -36.35 -24.30 -8.67
N CYS A 191 -35.98 -24.72 -7.47
CA CYS A 191 -34.58 -24.80 -7.05
C CYS A 191 -33.80 -25.76 -7.96
N ALA A 192 -32.63 -25.33 -8.41
CA ALA A 192 -31.84 -26.07 -9.39
C ALA A 192 -31.13 -27.30 -8.80
N MET A 193 -30.93 -27.34 -7.49
CA MET A 193 -30.06 -28.33 -6.83
C MET A 193 -30.76 -29.15 -5.75
N PHE A 194 -31.72 -28.58 -5.02
CA PHE A 194 -32.34 -29.22 -3.86
C PHE A 194 -33.83 -29.50 -4.05
N VAL A 195 -34.30 -30.52 -3.34
CA VAL A 195 -35.70 -30.92 -3.20
C VAL A 195 -36.08 -30.59 -1.75
N GLY A 196 -37.01 -29.66 -1.55
CA GLY A 196 -37.39 -29.14 -0.24
C GLY A 196 -37.81 -30.23 0.76
N GLU A 197 -38.50 -31.25 0.24
CA GLU A 197 -39.00 -32.43 0.96
C GLU A 197 -37.89 -33.25 1.63
N ARG A 198 -36.63 -33.12 1.19
CA ARG A 198 -35.48 -33.83 1.76
C ARG A 198 -34.71 -33.02 2.80
N MET A 199 -35.06 -31.75 3.00
CA MET A 199 -34.38 -30.90 3.96
C MET A 199 -34.63 -31.28 5.43
N PRO A 200 -35.84 -31.75 5.83
CA PRO A 200 -36.05 -32.28 7.17
C PRO A 200 -35.14 -33.45 7.53
N LEU A 201 -34.88 -34.39 6.59
CA LEU A 201 -33.97 -35.52 6.83
C LEU A 201 -32.53 -35.07 7.09
N ALA A 202 -32.07 -34.04 6.38
CA ALA A 202 -30.76 -33.44 6.62
C ALA A 202 -30.70 -32.72 7.99
N ALA A 203 -31.78 -32.02 8.36
CA ALA A 203 -31.89 -31.37 9.66
C ALA A 203 -31.92 -32.40 10.80
N GLU A 204 -32.64 -33.51 10.64
CA GLU A 204 -32.69 -34.60 11.62
C GLU A 204 -31.31 -35.23 11.83
N ALA A 205 -30.58 -35.53 10.75
CA ALA A 205 -29.22 -36.06 10.83
C ALA A 205 -28.24 -35.09 11.51
N TYR A 206 -28.41 -33.78 11.28
CA TYR A 206 -27.59 -32.75 11.93
C TYR A 206 -27.94 -32.56 13.40
N LEU A 207 -29.23 -32.45 13.73
CA LEU A 207 -29.70 -32.19 15.10
C LEU A 207 -29.50 -33.40 16.01
N ALA A 208 -29.64 -34.63 15.49
CA ALA A 208 -29.55 -35.87 16.26
C ALA A 208 -30.37 -35.84 17.57
N GLY A 209 -31.59 -35.32 17.51
CA GLY A 209 -32.49 -35.16 18.66
C GLY A 209 -32.36 -33.85 19.43
N ALA A 210 -31.43 -32.96 19.06
CA ALA A 210 -31.37 -31.60 19.59
C ALA A 210 -32.59 -30.77 19.16
N ASP A 211 -32.94 -29.78 19.99
CA ASP A 211 -34.07 -28.90 19.74
C ASP A 211 -33.88 -28.09 18.43
N PRO A 212 -34.73 -28.28 17.40
CA PRO A 212 -34.67 -27.52 16.16
C PRO A 212 -34.90 -26.01 16.38
N CYS A 213 -35.52 -25.60 17.48
CA CYS A 213 -35.76 -24.21 17.83
C CYS A 213 -34.57 -23.54 18.52
N SER A 214 -33.53 -24.30 18.90
CA SER A 214 -32.34 -23.77 19.56
C SER A 214 -31.75 -22.59 18.76
N PRO A 215 -31.46 -21.44 19.36
CA PRO A 215 -30.91 -20.27 18.65
C PRO A 215 -29.62 -20.53 17.88
N LEU A 216 -28.81 -21.51 18.31
CA LEU A 216 -27.58 -21.91 17.61
C LEU A 216 -27.83 -22.91 16.47
N ALA A 217 -28.92 -23.70 16.54
CA ALA A 217 -29.33 -24.59 15.47
C ALA A 217 -30.14 -23.85 14.39
N SER A 218 -31.02 -22.93 14.81
CA SER A 218 -31.82 -22.05 13.97
C SER A 218 -31.51 -20.57 14.24
N PRO A 219 -30.39 -20.02 13.72
CA PRO A 219 -29.98 -18.64 13.95
C PRO A 219 -31.04 -17.58 13.59
N VAL A 220 -31.98 -17.89 12.69
CA VAL A 220 -33.09 -16.98 12.38
C VAL A 220 -33.94 -16.67 13.61
N ARG A 221 -33.96 -17.56 14.62
CA ARG A 221 -34.76 -17.43 15.85
C ARG A 221 -34.03 -16.68 16.96
N ALA A 222 -32.73 -16.51 16.85
CA ALA A 222 -31.91 -15.88 17.87
C ALA A 222 -32.25 -14.39 18.05
N ASP A 223 -31.82 -13.83 19.19
CA ASP A 223 -31.55 -12.40 19.27
C ASP A 223 -30.40 -12.09 18.33
N LEU A 224 -30.54 -11.10 17.44
CA LEU A 224 -29.52 -10.74 16.45
C LEU A 224 -28.82 -9.41 16.81
N ARG A 225 -29.17 -8.78 17.94
CA ARG A 225 -28.52 -7.56 18.41
C ARG A 225 -27.03 -7.81 18.63
N GLY A 226 -26.21 -6.82 18.28
CA GLY A 226 -24.76 -6.87 18.46
C GLY A 226 -24.00 -7.65 17.39
N LEU A 227 -24.68 -8.23 16.39
CA LEU A 227 -23.99 -8.83 15.24
C LEU A 227 -23.35 -7.76 14.34
N PRO A 228 -22.25 -8.07 13.64
CA PRO A 228 -21.58 -7.15 12.73
C PRO A 228 -22.41 -6.96 11.44
N PRO A 229 -22.04 -5.99 10.58
CA PRO A 229 -22.71 -5.80 9.30
C PRO A 229 -22.75 -7.10 8.47
N LEU A 230 -23.92 -7.38 7.89
CA LEU A 230 -24.20 -8.58 7.11
C LEU A 230 -24.44 -8.23 5.63
N LEU A 231 -23.80 -8.97 4.73
CA LEU A 231 -24.20 -9.07 3.34
C LEU A 231 -24.89 -10.42 3.13
N ILE A 232 -26.10 -10.41 2.59
CA ILE A 232 -26.89 -11.62 2.36
C ILE A 232 -27.25 -11.66 0.88
N HIS A 233 -26.81 -12.70 0.17
CA HIS A 233 -27.22 -12.93 -1.21
C HIS A 233 -28.05 -14.19 -1.32
N VAL A 234 -29.15 -14.14 -2.06
CA VAL A 234 -30.03 -15.30 -2.29
C VAL A 234 -30.67 -15.23 -3.67
N GLY A 235 -31.00 -16.38 -4.25
CA GLY A 235 -31.72 -16.49 -5.52
C GLY A 235 -33.24 -16.53 -5.36
N THR A 236 -34.00 -16.03 -6.33
CA THR A 236 -35.48 -16.07 -6.31
C THR A 236 -36.08 -17.48 -6.38
N ASP A 237 -35.31 -18.43 -6.90
CA ASP A 237 -35.71 -19.84 -7.10
C ASP A 237 -35.22 -20.74 -5.95
N GLU A 238 -34.63 -20.16 -4.91
CA GLU A 238 -34.02 -20.90 -3.80
C GLU A 238 -35.01 -21.46 -2.81
N VAL A 239 -34.75 -22.67 -2.30
CA VAL A 239 -35.49 -23.22 -1.15
C VAL A 239 -35.21 -22.44 0.14
N LEU A 240 -34.07 -21.74 0.21
CA LEU A 240 -33.63 -20.90 1.34
C LEU A 240 -33.87 -19.40 1.10
N LEU A 241 -34.81 -19.06 0.20
CA LEU A 241 -35.19 -17.66 -0.03
C LEU A 241 -35.70 -17.03 1.26
N ASP A 242 -36.64 -17.69 1.93
CA ASP A 242 -37.27 -17.16 3.15
C ASP A 242 -36.32 -17.19 4.34
N ASP A 243 -35.41 -18.18 4.42
CA ASP A 243 -34.31 -18.15 5.40
C ASP A 243 -33.51 -16.85 5.30
N SER A 244 -33.20 -16.41 4.08
CA SER A 244 -32.40 -15.23 3.82
C SER A 244 -33.17 -13.92 4.04
N THR A 245 -34.42 -13.84 3.57
CA THR A 245 -35.25 -12.64 3.69
C THR A 245 -35.72 -12.42 5.13
N GLU A 246 -36.08 -13.48 5.86
CA GLU A 246 -36.49 -13.39 7.26
C GLU A 246 -35.31 -13.06 8.17
N LEU A 247 -34.14 -13.66 7.94
CA LEU A 247 -32.90 -13.27 8.62
C LEU A 247 -32.62 -11.77 8.43
N ALA A 248 -32.67 -11.28 7.19
CA ALA A 248 -32.42 -9.88 6.89
C ALA A 248 -33.41 -8.96 7.63
N ARG A 249 -34.70 -9.29 7.57
CA ARG A 249 -35.76 -8.54 8.25
C ARG A 249 -35.54 -8.48 9.76
N ARG A 250 -35.25 -9.61 10.40
CA ARG A 250 -35.01 -9.68 11.84
C ARG A 250 -33.71 -8.99 12.25
N ALA A 251 -32.64 -9.14 11.50
CA ALA A 251 -31.36 -8.48 11.76
C ALA A 251 -31.51 -6.96 11.65
N GLN A 252 -32.21 -6.45 10.63
CA GLN A 252 -32.54 -5.03 10.50
C GLN A 252 -33.39 -4.53 11.67
N ALA A 253 -34.42 -5.29 12.07
CA ALA A 253 -35.24 -4.95 13.24
C ALA A 253 -34.43 -4.93 14.56
N ALA A 254 -33.37 -5.74 14.65
CA ALA A 254 -32.42 -5.76 15.75
C ALA A 254 -31.32 -4.67 15.66
N GLY A 255 -31.37 -3.78 14.65
CA GLY A 255 -30.41 -2.69 14.48
C GLY A 255 -29.09 -3.10 13.81
N VAL A 256 -29.02 -4.29 13.21
CA VAL A 256 -27.85 -4.74 12.45
C VAL A 256 -27.88 -4.14 11.03
N ALA A 257 -26.73 -3.65 10.55
CA ALA A 257 -26.62 -3.19 9.17
C ALA A 257 -26.66 -4.39 8.21
N VAL A 258 -27.63 -4.41 7.29
CA VAL A 258 -27.83 -5.54 6.36
C VAL A 258 -27.94 -5.04 4.93
N ASP A 259 -27.12 -5.61 4.03
CA ASP A 259 -27.24 -5.51 2.57
C ASP A 259 -27.80 -6.84 2.05
N LEU A 260 -29.12 -6.89 1.80
CA LEU A 260 -29.79 -8.05 1.22
C LEU A 260 -29.89 -7.88 -0.30
N ARG A 261 -29.42 -8.87 -1.06
CA ARG A 261 -29.54 -8.91 -2.53
C ARG A 261 -30.22 -10.18 -3.00
N VAL A 262 -31.38 -10.00 -3.61
CA VAL A 262 -32.17 -11.08 -4.21
C VAL A 262 -31.91 -11.14 -5.71
N TRP A 263 -31.37 -12.27 -6.17
CA TRP A 263 -30.92 -12.47 -7.55
C TRP A 263 -31.94 -13.28 -8.35
N PRO A 264 -32.39 -12.82 -9.52
CA PRO A 264 -33.39 -13.53 -10.30
C PRO A 264 -32.81 -14.79 -10.94
N ALA A 265 -33.51 -15.93 -10.81
CA ALA A 265 -33.30 -17.17 -11.58
C ALA A 265 -31.84 -17.70 -11.65
N VAL A 266 -31.14 -17.65 -10.52
CA VAL A 266 -29.79 -18.25 -10.33
C VAL A 266 -29.88 -19.57 -9.56
N PRO A 267 -28.96 -20.53 -9.79
CA PRO A 267 -28.95 -21.80 -9.06
C PRO A 267 -28.49 -21.63 -7.61
N HIS A 268 -28.68 -22.67 -6.80
CA HIS A 268 -28.24 -22.65 -5.40
C HIS A 268 -26.74 -22.41 -5.26
N VAL A 269 -26.35 -21.43 -4.46
CA VAL A 269 -24.95 -21.02 -4.27
C VAL A 269 -24.21 -20.88 -5.62
N TRP A 270 -24.77 -20.06 -6.51
CA TRP A 270 -24.24 -19.86 -7.87
C TRP A 270 -22.81 -19.28 -7.90
N GLN A 271 -22.33 -18.74 -6.78
CA GLN A 271 -20.97 -18.26 -6.55
C GLN A 271 -19.94 -19.38 -6.79
N LEU A 272 -20.31 -20.63 -6.50
CA LEU A 272 -19.47 -21.79 -6.78
C LEU A 272 -19.19 -21.96 -8.27
N PHE A 273 -19.98 -21.35 -9.17
CA PHE A 273 -19.84 -21.48 -10.63
C PHE A 273 -19.41 -20.18 -11.30
N HIS A 274 -18.75 -19.28 -10.58
CA HIS A 274 -18.39 -17.92 -11.05
C HIS A 274 -17.55 -17.90 -12.35
N TRP A 275 -16.80 -18.96 -12.63
CA TRP A 275 -16.04 -19.08 -13.89
C TRP A 275 -16.94 -19.15 -15.13
N PHE A 276 -18.21 -19.57 -14.96
CA PHE A 276 -19.18 -19.72 -16.05
C PHE A 276 -20.38 -18.77 -15.90
N ILE A 277 -20.90 -18.59 -14.68
CA ILE A 277 -22.07 -17.74 -14.39
C ILE A 277 -21.59 -16.31 -14.05
N PRO A 278 -21.87 -15.29 -14.89
CA PRO A 278 -21.47 -13.91 -14.64
C PRO A 278 -21.96 -13.36 -13.30
N GLU A 279 -23.21 -13.66 -12.93
CA GLU A 279 -23.81 -13.29 -11.65
C GLU A 279 -23.04 -13.86 -10.45
N GLY A 280 -22.34 -14.99 -10.64
CA GLY A 280 -21.47 -15.56 -9.61
C GLY A 280 -20.25 -14.67 -9.37
N ARG A 281 -19.64 -14.14 -10.43
CA ARG A 281 -18.54 -13.17 -10.33
C ARG A 281 -19.00 -11.84 -9.75
N GLU A 282 -20.16 -11.35 -10.16
CA GLU A 282 -20.73 -10.10 -9.63
C GLU A 282 -21.07 -10.22 -8.15
N SER A 283 -21.70 -11.34 -7.74
CA SER A 283 -21.96 -11.65 -6.33
C SER A 283 -20.67 -11.66 -5.50
N LEU A 284 -19.61 -12.35 -5.97
CA LEU A 284 -18.34 -12.42 -5.25
C LEU A 284 -17.59 -11.08 -5.24
N ALA A 285 -17.70 -10.28 -6.30
CA ALA A 285 -17.13 -8.93 -6.36
C ALA A 285 -17.82 -7.99 -5.36
N ALA A 286 -19.15 -8.05 -5.28
CA ALA A 286 -19.92 -7.31 -4.27
C ALA A 286 -19.55 -7.73 -2.84
N ALA A 287 -19.41 -9.03 -2.58
CA ALA A 287 -18.95 -9.54 -1.30
C ALA A 287 -17.54 -9.08 -0.96
N THR A 288 -16.62 -9.10 -1.93
CA THR A 288 -15.26 -8.58 -1.76
C THR A 288 -15.26 -7.10 -1.36
N ALA A 289 -16.02 -6.28 -2.08
CA ALA A 289 -16.11 -4.85 -1.80
C ALA A 289 -16.70 -4.59 -0.41
N PHE A 290 -17.78 -5.29 -0.05
CA PHE A 290 -18.41 -5.19 1.26
C PHE A 290 -17.46 -5.57 2.39
N LEU A 291 -16.86 -6.76 2.33
CA LEU A 291 -15.97 -7.29 3.35
C LEU A 291 -14.72 -6.40 3.54
N LYS A 292 -14.09 -5.95 2.43
CA LYS A 292 -12.93 -5.06 2.51
C LYS A 292 -13.28 -3.67 3.03
N LYS A 293 -14.41 -3.11 2.61
CA LYS A 293 -14.89 -1.82 3.09
C LYS A 293 -15.01 -1.88 4.61
N THR A 294 -15.75 -2.83 5.15
CA THR A 294 -16.02 -2.88 6.60
C THR A 294 -14.77 -3.23 7.42
N ALA A 295 -13.90 -4.13 6.93
CA ALA A 295 -12.61 -4.43 7.55
C ALA A 295 -11.61 -3.25 7.53
N ALA A 296 -11.83 -2.23 6.69
CA ALA A 296 -11.04 -1.00 6.69
C ALA A 296 -11.52 0.02 7.73
N PHE A 297 -12.78 -0.06 8.19
CA PHE A 297 -13.35 0.94 9.09
C PHE A 297 -13.14 0.65 10.58
N GLY A 298 -12.96 -0.61 10.99
CA GLY A 298 -12.85 -1.03 12.40
C GLY A 298 -14.08 -0.63 13.22
N ALA A 299 -14.81 -1.61 13.75
CA ALA A 299 -16.03 -1.35 14.53
C ALA A 299 -15.74 -0.49 15.77
N ALA A 300 -15.85 0.83 15.61
CA ALA A 300 -15.98 1.83 16.65
C ALA A 300 -17.17 2.71 16.24
N ASP A 301 -18.23 2.59 17.04
CA ASP A 301 -19.46 3.37 17.07
C ASP A 301 -20.43 3.25 15.88
N GLY A 302 -21.37 2.32 16.04
CA GLY A 302 -22.61 2.22 15.28
C GLY A 302 -23.56 3.38 15.54
N ARG A 303 -23.26 4.57 15.00
CA ARG A 303 -24.24 5.63 14.80
C ARG A 303 -24.17 6.12 13.37
N ALA A 304 -25.12 5.66 12.55
CA ALA A 304 -25.46 6.33 11.31
C ALA A 304 -26.04 7.72 11.65
N THR A 305 -25.20 8.75 11.63
CA THR A 305 -25.66 10.13 11.72
C THR A 305 -25.97 10.66 10.33
N THR A 306 -27.22 11.04 10.12
CA THR A 306 -27.83 11.54 8.88
C THR A 306 -27.48 13.00 8.54
N ALA A 307 -26.34 13.51 9.03
CA ALA A 307 -25.79 14.81 8.65
C ALA A 307 -24.28 14.66 8.32
N PRO A 308 -23.76 15.32 7.28
CA PRO A 308 -22.34 15.19 6.93
C PRO A 308 -21.46 15.71 8.07
N ALA A 309 -20.61 14.84 8.60
CA ALA A 309 -19.73 15.17 9.72
C ALA A 309 -18.71 16.25 9.29
N ARG A 310 -18.56 17.30 10.11
CA ARG A 310 -17.42 18.22 9.97
C ARG A 310 -16.16 17.48 10.45
N PRO A 311 -15.06 17.49 9.67
CA PRO A 311 -13.82 16.88 10.12
C PRO A 311 -13.21 17.70 11.27
N ASP A 312 -12.42 17.03 12.12
CA ASP A 312 -11.66 17.66 13.21
C ASP A 312 -10.68 18.70 12.68
N LEU A 313 -10.08 18.40 11.52
CA LEU A 313 -9.06 19.22 10.87
C LEU A 313 -9.39 19.52 9.41
N GLU A 314 -8.97 20.68 8.91
CA GLU A 314 -8.97 20.93 7.47
C GLU A 314 -7.92 20.06 6.78
N ALA A 315 -6.72 19.94 7.37
CA ALA A 315 -5.62 19.18 6.76
C ALA A 315 -4.81 18.35 7.77
N VAL A 316 -4.44 17.13 7.37
CA VAL A 316 -3.37 16.35 8.01
C VAL A 316 -2.20 16.20 7.05
N ILE A 317 -0.99 16.54 7.49
CA ILE A 317 0.25 16.46 6.72
C ILE A 317 1.14 15.40 7.35
N ILE A 318 1.71 14.50 6.55
CA ILE A 318 2.50 13.38 7.05
C ILE A 318 3.98 13.63 6.75
N GLY A 319 4.77 13.90 7.79
CA GLY A 319 6.21 14.15 7.74
C GLY A 319 6.61 15.63 7.86
N THR A 320 7.74 15.89 8.52
CA THR A 320 8.27 17.25 8.80
C THR A 320 9.56 17.58 8.03
N GLY A 321 9.71 17.01 6.83
CA GLY A 321 10.75 17.43 5.88
C GLY A 321 10.37 18.72 5.13
N PHE A 322 11.18 19.10 4.12
CA PHE A 322 10.91 20.27 3.27
C PHE A 322 9.48 20.30 2.71
N SER A 323 8.96 19.19 2.20
CA SER A 323 7.61 19.13 1.62
C SER A 323 6.52 19.44 2.65
N GLY A 324 6.58 18.80 3.84
CA GLY A 324 5.56 18.96 4.87
C GLY A 324 5.60 20.34 5.52
N LEU A 325 6.80 20.82 5.87
CA LEU A 325 6.99 22.17 6.39
C LEU A 325 6.57 23.24 5.36
N GLY A 326 6.90 23.05 4.08
CA GLY A 326 6.48 23.95 3.00
C GLY A 326 4.95 24.03 2.89
N MET A 327 4.26 22.89 2.93
CA MET A 327 2.79 22.85 2.90
C MET A 327 2.19 23.56 4.12
N ALA A 328 2.70 23.28 5.32
CA ALA A 328 2.22 23.91 6.56
C ALA A 328 2.37 25.44 6.54
N ILE A 329 3.53 25.93 6.06
CA ILE A 329 3.76 27.37 5.92
C ILE A 329 2.76 27.99 4.95
N ARG A 330 2.48 27.33 3.81
CA ARG A 330 1.52 27.83 2.81
C ARG A 330 0.08 27.81 3.31
N LEU A 331 -0.33 26.78 4.05
CA LEU A 331 -1.63 26.76 4.73
C LEU A 331 -1.76 27.94 5.70
N LYS A 332 -0.74 28.16 6.54
CA LYS A 332 -0.72 29.27 7.50
C LYS A 332 -0.75 30.64 6.83
N GLN A 333 0.02 30.82 5.75
CA GLN A 333 -0.01 32.05 4.94
C GLN A 333 -1.38 32.29 4.28
N ALA A 334 -2.13 31.23 3.98
CA ALA A 334 -3.48 31.32 3.46
C ALA A 334 -4.57 31.49 4.54
N GLY A 335 -4.19 31.65 5.82
CA GLY A 335 -5.12 31.80 6.94
C GLY A 335 -5.80 30.48 7.35
N ILE A 336 -5.31 29.33 6.90
CA ILE A 336 -5.82 28.01 7.31
C ILE A 336 -5.02 27.55 8.52
N ALA A 337 -5.61 27.66 9.71
CA ALA A 337 -4.97 27.26 10.97
C ALA A 337 -5.34 25.82 11.42
N SER A 338 -6.43 25.26 10.90
CA SER A 338 -6.91 23.92 11.26
C SER A 338 -6.12 22.85 10.50
N PHE A 339 -4.88 22.60 10.92
CA PHE A 339 -4.06 21.52 10.38
C PHE A 339 -3.08 20.95 11.41
N LEU A 340 -2.67 19.71 11.20
CA LEU A 340 -1.69 19.00 12.01
C LEU A 340 -0.65 18.28 11.12
N LEU A 341 0.62 18.35 11.52
CA LEU A 341 1.71 17.55 10.97
C LEU A 341 1.92 16.33 11.86
N LEU A 342 1.94 15.13 11.28
CA LEU A 342 2.29 13.88 11.96
C LEU A 342 3.74 13.51 11.64
N GLU A 343 4.58 13.40 12.67
CA GLU A 343 5.99 13.01 12.55
C GLU A 343 6.26 11.79 13.42
N LYS A 344 6.73 10.70 12.81
CA LYS A 344 7.07 9.46 13.52
C LYS A 344 8.22 9.64 14.52
N SER A 345 9.07 10.63 14.28
CA SER A 345 10.28 10.89 15.08
C SER A 345 9.99 11.89 16.19
N ARG A 346 10.98 12.11 17.07
CA ARG A 346 10.87 13.10 18.15
C ARG A 346 11.36 14.51 17.77
N GLU A 347 11.86 14.67 16.55
CA GLU A 347 12.38 15.95 16.03
C GLU A 347 12.02 16.14 14.56
N ILE A 348 12.08 17.39 14.08
CA ILE A 348 11.87 17.75 12.68
C ILE A 348 13.09 17.46 11.81
N GLY A 349 12.92 17.46 10.49
CA GLY A 349 14.02 17.55 9.52
C GLY A 349 14.02 16.51 8.41
N GLY A 350 13.26 15.42 8.57
CA GLY A 350 13.18 14.34 7.58
C GLY A 350 14.57 13.80 7.23
N THR A 351 14.93 13.79 5.94
CA THR A 351 16.24 13.33 5.44
C THR A 351 17.43 13.92 6.21
N TRP A 352 17.35 15.21 6.56
CA TRP A 352 18.44 15.93 7.23
C TRP A 352 18.49 15.67 8.73
N ARG A 353 17.48 15.02 9.32
CA ARG A 353 17.54 14.51 10.69
C ARG A 353 18.12 13.09 10.71
N GLU A 354 17.67 12.24 9.79
CA GLU A 354 18.11 10.83 9.74
C GLU A 354 19.58 10.68 9.36
N ASN A 355 20.03 11.37 8.31
CA ASN A 355 21.36 11.14 7.74
C ASN A 355 22.41 12.01 8.43
N THR A 356 23.08 11.46 9.45
CA THR A 356 24.07 12.17 10.27
C THR A 356 25.51 11.68 10.08
N TYR A 357 25.75 10.84 9.07
CA TYR A 357 27.08 10.32 8.74
C TYR A 357 28.07 11.47 8.40
N PRO A 358 29.38 11.29 8.65
CA PRO A 358 30.37 12.33 8.44
C PRO A 358 30.46 12.72 6.96
N GLY A 359 30.51 14.03 6.69
CA GLY A 359 30.54 14.55 5.31
C GLY A 359 29.17 14.61 4.62
N CYS A 360 28.06 14.28 5.32
CA CYS A 360 26.73 14.41 4.77
C CYS A 360 26.44 15.84 4.28
N ALA A 361 26.21 16.00 2.98
CA ALA A 361 26.00 17.30 2.35
C ALA A 361 25.06 17.21 1.15
N CYS A 362 24.46 18.35 0.80
CA CYS A 362 23.63 18.45 -0.40
C CYS A 362 24.50 18.38 -1.67
N ASP A 363 23.90 17.84 -2.73
CA ASP A 363 24.45 17.85 -4.09
C ASP A 363 23.82 18.93 -4.98
N VAL A 364 22.91 19.74 -4.42
CA VAL A 364 22.33 20.94 -5.03
C VAL A 364 22.94 22.17 -4.36
N PRO A 365 23.25 23.25 -5.11
CA PRO A 365 23.74 24.47 -4.49
C PRO A 365 22.77 25.04 -3.44
N SER A 366 23.28 25.47 -2.29
CA SER A 366 22.47 25.82 -1.10
C SER A 366 21.42 26.89 -1.38
N HIS A 367 21.72 27.86 -2.24
CA HIS A 367 20.79 28.92 -2.64
C HIS A 367 19.58 28.43 -3.44
N MET A 368 19.64 27.23 -4.03
CA MET A 368 18.53 26.53 -4.69
C MET A 368 17.90 25.44 -3.80
N TYR A 369 18.60 25.00 -2.76
CA TYR A 369 18.12 24.03 -1.78
C TYR A 369 17.57 24.72 -0.51
N SER A 370 16.78 25.75 -0.73
CA SER A 370 16.00 26.49 0.27
C SER A 370 14.66 26.89 -0.35
N PHE A 371 13.67 27.23 0.49
CA PHE A 371 12.40 27.76 0.00
C PHE A 371 12.64 29.08 -0.74
N SER A 372 11.89 29.30 -1.82
CA SER A 372 11.97 30.54 -2.61
C SER A 372 11.38 31.72 -1.87
N PHE A 373 10.41 31.48 -0.98
CA PHE A 373 9.80 32.48 -0.11
C PHE A 373 10.60 32.75 1.17
N GLU A 374 11.43 31.80 1.62
CA GLU A 374 12.30 31.92 2.81
C GLU A 374 13.76 31.67 2.45
N ARG A 375 14.40 32.69 1.86
CA ARG A 375 15.76 32.54 1.33
C ARG A 375 16.79 32.87 2.40
N LYS A 376 17.80 32.01 2.56
CA LYS A 376 18.93 32.22 3.49
C LYS A 376 20.12 32.85 2.76
N ALA A 377 20.65 33.96 3.30
CA ALA A 377 21.73 34.76 2.69
C ALA A 377 23.13 34.35 3.14
N ASP A 378 23.23 33.70 4.30
CA ASP A 378 24.47 33.40 5.01
C ASP A 378 24.79 31.91 4.99
N TRP A 379 24.51 31.24 3.87
CA TRP A 379 25.03 29.89 3.64
C TRP A 379 26.56 29.90 3.76
N SER A 380 27.11 28.93 4.50
CA SER A 380 28.55 28.84 4.74
C SER A 380 29.35 28.41 3.50
N ARG A 381 28.74 27.61 2.63
CA ARG A 381 29.36 27.02 1.43
C ARG A 381 28.37 26.94 0.28
N MET A 382 28.88 26.77 -0.95
CA MET A 382 28.04 26.58 -2.12
C MET A 382 27.18 25.30 -2.03
N TYR A 383 27.69 24.25 -1.37
CA TYR A 383 26.92 23.03 -1.07
C TYR A 383 26.97 22.75 0.44
N SER A 384 25.90 23.12 1.14
CA SER A 384 25.85 23.05 2.59
C SER A 384 25.80 21.62 3.12
N GLY A 385 26.46 21.43 4.27
CA GLY A 385 26.39 20.20 5.05
C GLY A 385 25.04 20.02 5.72
N GLN A 386 24.78 18.78 6.18
CA GLN A 386 23.52 18.41 6.79
C GLN A 386 23.12 19.29 7.97
N ALA A 387 24.04 19.58 8.90
CA ALA A 387 23.74 20.37 10.10
C ALA A 387 23.21 21.77 9.78
N GLU A 388 23.78 22.44 8.77
CA GLU A 388 23.35 23.79 8.36
C GLU A 388 21.94 23.75 7.73
N ILE A 389 21.63 22.70 6.98
CA ILE A 389 20.30 22.52 6.36
C ILE A 389 19.26 22.19 7.43
N LEU A 390 19.59 21.34 8.40
CA LEU A 390 18.71 21.05 9.53
C LEU A 390 18.44 22.31 10.36
N ALA A 391 19.46 23.13 10.63
CA ALA A 391 19.31 24.42 11.30
C ALA A 391 18.39 25.38 10.52
N TYR A 392 18.49 25.40 9.18
CA TYR A 392 17.57 26.16 8.34
C TYR A 392 16.11 25.68 8.47
N LEU A 393 15.86 24.37 8.52
CA LEU A 393 14.51 23.83 8.72
C LEU A 393 13.96 24.17 10.11
N ARG A 394 14.79 24.10 11.15
CA ARG A 394 14.44 24.54 12.52
C ARG A 394 14.06 26.03 12.53
N HIS A 395 14.86 26.87 11.89
CA HIS A 395 14.55 28.29 11.71
C HIS A 395 13.18 28.52 11.05
N CYS A 396 12.81 27.74 10.02
CA CYS A 396 11.49 27.84 9.41
C CYS A 396 10.37 27.45 10.40
N VAL A 397 10.55 26.41 11.21
CA VAL A 397 9.57 26.02 12.24
C VAL A 397 9.37 27.16 13.24
N ASP A 398 10.44 27.80 13.69
CA ASP A 398 10.39 28.89 14.67
C ASP A 398 9.75 30.15 14.07
N LYS A 399 10.25 30.61 12.92
CA LYS A 399 9.78 31.82 12.25
C LYS A 399 8.29 31.78 11.93
N TYR A 400 7.82 30.62 11.47
CA TYR A 400 6.42 30.42 11.12
C TYR A 400 5.59 29.83 12.27
N ARG A 401 6.15 29.70 13.48
CA ARG A 401 5.49 29.16 14.69
C ARG A 401 4.73 27.86 14.40
N LEU A 402 5.41 26.87 13.84
CA LEU A 402 4.80 25.59 13.46
C LEU A 402 4.78 24.56 14.59
N ALA A 403 5.56 24.74 15.66
CA ALA A 403 5.65 23.78 16.77
C ALA A 403 4.28 23.33 17.33
N PRO A 404 3.28 24.21 17.55
CA PRO A 404 1.95 23.80 18.02
C PRO A 404 1.15 22.93 17.04
N HIS A 405 1.55 22.91 15.76
CA HIS A 405 0.91 22.13 14.71
C HIS A 405 1.65 20.82 14.44
N ILE A 406 2.69 20.47 15.19
CA ILE A 406 3.47 19.25 14.96
C ILE A 406 3.22 18.28 16.09
N CYS A 407 2.83 17.06 15.73
CA CYS A 407 2.75 15.96 16.65
C CYS A 407 3.88 14.95 16.40
N PHE A 408 4.82 14.91 17.34
CA PHE A 408 5.95 13.98 17.33
C PHE A 408 5.56 12.60 17.88
N GLY A 409 6.35 11.58 17.53
CA GLY A 409 6.03 10.18 17.86
C GLY A 409 4.76 9.66 17.18
N ALA A 410 4.20 10.42 16.24
CA ALA A 410 2.94 10.12 15.57
C ALA A 410 3.20 9.41 14.24
N GLU A 411 3.53 8.11 14.30
CA GLU A 411 3.64 7.30 13.08
C GLU A 411 2.24 7.01 12.53
N MET A 412 1.91 7.55 11.36
CA MET A 412 0.66 7.23 10.67
C MET A 412 0.66 5.75 10.23
N ARG A 413 -0.44 5.03 10.46
CA ARG A 413 -0.66 3.64 10.01
C ARG A 413 -1.53 3.60 8.76
N ASP A 414 -2.69 4.22 8.80
CA ASP A 414 -3.63 4.24 7.70
C ASP A 414 -4.46 5.52 7.64
N ALA A 415 -4.89 5.86 6.44
CA ALA A 415 -5.91 6.86 6.16
C ALA A 415 -6.97 6.21 5.27
N VAL A 416 -8.23 6.27 5.69
CA VAL A 416 -9.36 5.68 4.96
C VAL A 416 -10.32 6.79 4.55
N PHE A 417 -10.65 6.84 3.26
CA PHE A 417 -11.57 7.84 2.74
C PHE A 417 -13.03 7.45 3.05
N ASP A 418 -13.72 8.32 3.76
CA ASP A 418 -15.15 8.24 4.03
C ASP A 418 -15.91 8.90 2.89
N GLU A 419 -16.40 8.07 1.97
CA GLU A 419 -17.13 8.54 0.78
C GLU A 419 -18.45 9.25 1.10
N ALA A 420 -19.08 8.95 2.25
CA ALA A 420 -20.35 9.58 2.62
C ALA A 420 -20.14 11.02 3.10
N ASN A 421 -18.98 11.29 3.70
CA ASN A 421 -18.67 12.57 4.35
C ASN A 421 -17.59 13.38 3.62
N ASP A 422 -17.01 12.87 2.53
CA ASP A 422 -15.90 13.45 1.76
C ASP A 422 -14.66 13.77 2.63
N LEU A 423 -14.34 12.94 3.61
CA LEU A 423 -13.23 13.16 4.56
C LEU A 423 -12.34 11.93 4.70
N TRP A 424 -11.14 12.12 5.23
CA TRP A 424 -10.23 11.04 5.59
C TRP A 424 -10.26 10.77 7.09
N ARG A 425 -10.32 9.49 7.45
CA ARG A 425 -10.11 8.99 8.82
C ARG A 425 -8.67 8.52 8.91
N VAL A 426 -7.84 9.21 9.70
CA VAL A 426 -6.40 8.97 9.84
C VAL A 426 -6.14 8.31 11.18
N ARG A 427 -5.47 7.16 11.17
CA ARG A 427 -5.02 6.47 12.38
C ARG A 427 -3.50 6.46 12.50
N THR A 428 -3.05 6.57 13.73
CA THR A 428 -1.63 6.52 14.11
C THR A 428 -1.33 5.28 14.94
N ALA A 429 -0.05 4.93 15.04
CA ALA A 429 0.44 3.72 15.68
C ALA A 429 0.14 3.63 17.17
N ASP A 430 -0.03 4.76 17.84
CA ASP A 430 -0.36 4.86 19.27
C ASP A 430 -1.88 4.90 19.54
N GLY A 431 -2.69 4.60 18.52
CA GLY A 431 -4.14 4.46 18.64
C GLY A 431 -4.93 5.74 18.41
N ARG A 432 -4.29 6.91 18.22
CA ARG A 432 -5.05 8.15 17.93
C ARG A 432 -5.73 8.04 16.56
N SER A 433 -6.97 8.51 16.53
CA SER A 433 -7.81 8.63 15.34
C SER A 433 -8.20 10.10 15.15
N LEU A 434 -8.04 10.61 13.93
CA LEU A 434 -8.32 11.99 13.55
C LEU A 434 -9.09 12.01 12.24
N THR A 435 -9.98 12.97 12.05
CA THR A 435 -10.63 13.21 10.76
C THR A 435 -10.11 14.48 10.10
N ALA A 436 -9.89 14.43 8.79
CA ALA A 436 -9.39 15.56 8.02
C ALA A 436 -10.09 15.69 6.67
N ARG A 437 -10.36 16.93 6.23
CA ARG A 437 -10.89 17.16 4.86
C ARG A 437 -9.87 16.71 3.82
N ILE A 438 -8.60 17.09 3.99
CA ILE A 438 -7.51 16.72 3.09
C ILE A 438 -6.37 16.02 3.83
N VAL A 439 -5.70 15.12 3.12
CA VAL A 439 -4.47 14.48 3.59
C VAL A 439 -3.34 14.80 2.63
N VAL A 440 -2.19 15.18 3.17
CA VAL A 440 -0.98 15.49 2.42
C VAL A 440 0.12 14.51 2.79
N SER A 441 0.47 13.62 1.87
CA SER A 441 1.63 12.74 2.01
C SER A 441 2.90 13.52 1.69
N ALA A 442 3.74 13.76 2.70
CA ALA A 442 5.03 14.44 2.60
C ALA A 442 6.18 13.59 3.18
N MET A 443 6.01 12.27 3.16
CA MET A 443 6.91 11.29 3.80
C MET A 443 8.28 11.18 3.12
N GLY A 444 8.34 11.46 1.81
CA GLY A 444 9.55 11.31 1.00
C GLY A 444 9.91 9.84 0.72
N ALA A 445 10.58 9.60 -0.42
CA ALA A 445 10.85 8.24 -0.91
C ALA A 445 12.15 7.60 -0.36
N LEU A 446 12.99 8.35 0.36
CA LEU A 446 14.35 7.92 0.77
C LEU A 446 14.49 7.91 2.30
N HIS A 447 13.66 7.12 2.98
CA HIS A 447 13.61 7.10 4.45
C HIS A 447 13.70 5.70 5.08
N ARG A 448 13.61 4.60 4.29
CA ARG A 448 13.76 3.22 4.77
C ARG A 448 15.08 2.62 4.29
N PRO A 449 16.08 2.41 5.17
CA PRO A 449 17.36 1.81 4.81
C PRO A 449 17.20 0.46 4.10
N ALA A 450 18.05 0.19 3.11
CA ALA A 450 18.07 -1.07 2.39
C ALA A 450 19.26 -1.93 2.84
N TYR A 451 19.01 -2.87 3.74
CA TYR A 451 20.00 -3.88 4.14
C TYR A 451 20.06 -5.02 3.11
N PRO A 452 21.25 -5.36 2.56
CA PRO A 452 21.41 -6.51 1.70
C PRO A 452 21.29 -7.81 2.51
N ALA A 453 20.70 -8.86 1.92
CA ALA A 453 20.77 -10.20 2.48
C ALA A 453 22.19 -10.75 2.26
N LEU A 454 22.97 -10.87 3.33
CA LEU A 454 24.32 -11.41 3.31
C LEU A 454 24.36 -12.69 4.17
N PRO A 455 24.69 -13.86 3.61
CA PRO A 455 24.81 -15.09 4.39
C PRO A 455 25.81 -14.92 5.54
N GLY A 456 25.45 -15.34 6.75
CA GLY A 456 26.36 -15.31 7.90
C GLY A 456 26.46 -13.99 8.65
N ILE A 457 25.71 -12.96 8.26
CA ILE A 457 25.78 -11.64 8.90
C ILE A 457 25.44 -11.70 10.39
N GLU A 458 24.55 -12.61 10.78
CA GLU A 458 24.15 -12.86 12.16
C GLU A 458 25.29 -13.37 13.07
N ARG A 459 26.37 -13.91 12.49
CA ARG A 459 27.54 -14.42 13.24
C ARG A 459 28.63 -13.36 13.44
N PHE A 460 28.54 -12.22 12.75
CA PHE A 460 29.56 -11.18 12.81
C PHE A 460 29.65 -10.60 14.23
N ARG A 461 30.83 -10.70 14.86
CA ARG A 461 31.06 -10.24 16.24
C ARG A 461 31.36 -8.75 16.33
N GLY A 462 31.70 -8.12 15.21
CA GLY A 462 31.93 -6.67 15.12
C GLY A 462 30.64 -5.86 15.03
N VAL A 463 30.77 -4.54 14.86
CA VAL A 463 29.61 -3.64 14.78
C VAL A 463 29.18 -3.46 13.32
N ALA A 464 27.88 -3.60 13.03
CA ALA A 464 27.33 -3.38 11.70
C ALA A 464 26.19 -2.35 11.73
N PHE A 465 26.26 -1.31 10.88
CA PHE A 465 25.22 -0.27 10.83
C PHE A 465 25.11 0.38 9.45
N HIS A 466 23.93 0.92 9.14
CA HIS A 466 23.67 1.62 7.89
C HIS A 466 24.02 3.11 7.98
N SER A 467 24.42 3.72 6.87
CA SER A 467 24.79 5.15 6.82
C SER A 467 23.68 6.11 7.30
N ALA A 468 22.41 5.75 7.09
CA ALA A 468 21.25 6.50 7.58
C ALA A 468 20.96 6.33 9.07
N GLU A 469 21.62 5.38 9.74
CA GLU A 469 21.47 5.04 11.16
C GLU A 469 22.87 5.07 11.80
N TRP A 470 23.59 6.16 11.55
CA TRP A 470 25.02 6.26 11.88
C TRP A 470 25.25 6.10 13.39
N ASN A 471 26.10 5.14 13.77
CA ASN A 471 26.46 4.92 15.17
C ASN A 471 27.56 5.89 15.62
N HIS A 472 27.15 7.00 16.25
CA HIS A 472 28.08 8.01 16.78
C HIS A 472 28.88 7.53 18.01
N GLY A 473 28.45 6.45 18.66
CA GLY A 473 29.13 5.89 19.84
C GLY A 473 30.31 4.97 19.53
N TYR A 474 30.54 4.63 18.26
CA TYR A 474 31.59 3.70 17.86
C TYR A 474 32.74 4.41 17.14
N ASP A 475 33.94 4.39 17.73
CA ASP A 475 35.14 4.97 17.12
C ASP A 475 35.75 4.03 16.07
N LEU A 476 35.84 4.52 14.83
CA LEU A 476 36.41 3.80 13.69
C LEU A 476 37.93 3.95 13.60
N SER A 477 38.55 4.78 14.45
CA SER A 477 39.98 5.09 14.40
C SER A 477 40.83 3.84 14.71
N GLY A 478 41.83 3.57 13.88
CA GLY A 478 42.69 2.39 14.01
C GLY A 478 42.01 1.04 13.77
N LYS A 479 40.76 1.02 13.31
CA LYS A 479 39.99 -0.20 13.04
C LYS A 479 40.05 -0.62 11.57
N ARG A 480 39.75 -1.90 11.32
CA ARG A 480 39.54 -2.48 9.99
C ARG A 480 38.06 -2.36 9.63
N ILE A 481 37.73 -1.57 8.61
CA ILE A 481 36.34 -1.25 8.28
C ILE A 481 35.98 -1.80 6.91
N ALA A 482 34.92 -2.60 6.84
CA ALA A 482 34.30 -3.00 5.59
C ALA A 482 33.18 -2.03 5.24
N VAL A 483 33.21 -1.45 4.03
CA VAL A 483 32.12 -0.60 3.51
C VAL A 483 31.44 -1.33 2.37
N ILE A 484 30.12 -1.53 2.47
CA ILE A 484 29.34 -2.23 1.43
C ILE A 484 28.51 -1.22 0.66
N GLY A 485 28.79 -1.09 -0.64
CA GLY A 485 28.08 -0.18 -1.54
C GLY A 485 28.78 1.16 -1.75
N THR A 486 28.66 1.68 -2.97
CA THR A 486 29.35 2.88 -3.47
C THR A 486 28.35 3.97 -3.88
N GLY A 487 27.22 4.06 -3.17
CA GLY A 487 26.16 5.04 -3.41
C GLY A 487 26.52 6.47 -2.98
N ALA A 488 25.55 7.37 -3.08
CA ALA A 488 25.72 8.78 -2.72
C ALA A 488 26.20 9.01 -1.28
N SER A 489 25.77 8.18 -0.32
CA SER A 489 26.26 8.26 1.06
C SER A 489 27.73 7.87 1.17
N ALA A 490 28.12 6.75 0.53
CA ALA A 490 29.49 6.22 0.61
C ALA A 490 30.53 7.18 0.04
N ILE A 491 30.23 7.85 -1.08
CA ILE A 491 31.17 8.83 -1.66
C ILE A 491 31.42 10.05 -0.76
N GLN A 492 30.59 10.26 0.26
CA GLN A 492 30.69 11.35 1.21
C GLN A 492 31.36 10.90 2.51
N PHE A 493 30.98 9.77 3.11
CA PHE A 493 31.58 9.32 4.37
C PHE A 493 32.92 8.61 4.20
N VAL A 494 33.17 7.89 3.10
CA VAL A 494 34.44 7.17 2.88
C VAL A 494 35.64 8.12 2.96
N PRO A 495 35.65 9.30 2.30
CA PRO A 495 36.74 10.26 2.45
C PRO A 495 36.97 10.76 3.88
N GLN A 496 35.93 10.77 4.72
CA GLN A 496 36.02 11.27 6.09
C GLN A 496 36.57 10.21 7.05
N ILE A 497 36.28 8.94 6.81
CA ILE A 497 36.72 7.84 7.69
C ILE A 497 38.04 7.21 7.23
N ALA A 498 38.31 7.13 5.93
CA ALA A 498 39.49 6.48 5.37
C ALA A 498 40.84 6.96 5.96
N PRO A 499 41.03 8.26 6.29
CA PRO A 499 42.29 8.69 6.89
C PRO A 499 42.55 8.18 8.31
N ARG A 500 41.51 7.72 9.02
CA ARG A 500 41.57 7.37 10.44
C ARG A 500 41.55 5.85 10.68
N THR A 501 41.10 5.06 9.71
CA THR A 501 41.02 3.60 9.80
C THR A 501 42.38 2.95 9.59
N ALA A 502 42.66 1.82 10.27
CA ALA A 502 43.85 1.02 9.99
C ALA A 502 43.80 0.41 8.58
N GLN A 503 42.62 -0.09 8.18
CA GLN A 503 42.36 -0.59 6.83
C GLN A 503 40.88 -0.32 6.49
N LEU A 504 40.60 0.13 5.27
CA LEU A 504 39.24 0.24 4.76
C LEU A 504 39.08 -0.63 3.50
N THR A 505 38.16 -1.57 3.53
CA THR A 505 37.82 -2.43 2.38
C THR A 505 36.47 -2.03 1.83
N LEU A 506 36.45 -1.46 0.63
CA LEU A 506 35.25 -1.00 -0.06
C LEU A 506 34.75 -2.05 -1.05
N PHE A 507 33.63 -2.68 -0.73
CA PHE A 507 32.95 -3.65 -1.59
C PHE A 507 32.06 -2.94 -2.61
N GLN A 508 32.51 -2.94 -3.86
CA GLN A 508 31.89 -2.27 -4.98
C GLN A 508 31.27 -3.27 -5.96
N ARG A 509 29.94 -3.33 -6.00
CA ARG A 509 29.23 -4.12 -7.01
C ARG A 509 29.21 -3.46 -8.40
N THR A 510 29.01 -2.15 -8.46
CA THR A 510 29.04 -1.38 -9.71
C THR A 510 29.58 0.00 -9.42
N PRO A 511 30.66 0.46 -10.07
CA PRO A 511 31.16 1.81 -9.87
C PRO A 511 30.14 2.85 -10.34
N ALA A 512 30.08 3.98 -9.64
CA ALA A 512 29.24 5.11 -10.03
C ALA A 512 30.05 6.16 -10.78
N TRP A 513 29.42 6.88 -11.72
CA TRP A 513 30.03 8.05 -12.32
C TRP A 513 30.10 9.19 -11.30
N VAL A 514 31.32 9.53 -10.86
CA VAL A 514 31.60 10.67 -9.97
C VAL A 514 32.26 11.79 -10.78
N LEU A 515 31.66 12.98 -10.74
CA LEU A 515 32.17 14.20 -11.38
C LEU A 515 32.71 15.19 -10.35
N PRO A 516 33.58 16.13 -10.75
CA PRO A 516 34.05 17.20 -9.88
C PRO A 516 32.90 18.03 -9.31
N LYS A 517 33.01 18.39 -8.03
CA LYS A 517 32.05 19.24 -7.32
C LYS A 517 32.58 20.67 -7.27
N MET A 518 31.82 21.65 -7.76
CA MET A 518 32.18 23.07 -7.69
C MET A 518 31.95 23.68 -6.29
N ASP A 519 32.35 22.96 -5.25
CA ASP A 519 32.15 23.39 -3.88
C ASP A 519 33.24 24.35 -3.41
N HIS A 520 32.84 25.40 -2.70
CA HIS A 520 33.73 26.43 -2.16
C HIS A 520 33.04 27.14 -0.97
N PRO A 521 33.82 27.63 0.01
CA PRO A 521 33.29 28.46 1.07
C PRO A 521 32.77 29.79 0.52
N ILE A 522 31.67 30.28 1.09
CA ILE A 522 31.11 31.58 0.76
C ILE A 522 31.66 32.58 1.78
N SER A 523 32.37 33.60 1.29
CA SER A 523 32.99 34.60 2.18
C SER A 523 31.95 35.46 2.89
N ARG A 524 32.30 35.98 4.09
CA ARG A 524 31.43 36.91 4.85
C ARG A 524 31.05 38.16 4.02
N ARG A 525 31.95 38.63 3.15
CA ARG A 525 31.68 39.74 2.22
C ARG A 525 30.61 39.37 1.20
N ALA A 526 30.69 38.18 0.59
CA ALA A 526 29.67 37.69 -0.34
C ALA A 526 28.31 37.51 0.36
N GLN A 527 28.29 36.93 1.58
CA GLN A 527 27.08 36.82 2.39
C GLN A 527 26.46 38.19 2.71
N ALA A 528 27.29 39.20 3.03
CA ALA A 528 26.83 40.56 3.29
C ALA A 528 26.21 41.21 2.03
N ILE A 529 26.81 41.00 0.85
CA ILE A 529 26.25 41.46 -0.44
C ILE A 529 24.88 40.82 -0.68
N LEU A 530 24.78 39.49 -0.54
CA LEU A 530 23.52 38.77 -0.74
C LEU A 530 22.41 39.20 0.23
N ARG A 531 22.79 39.65 1.44
CA ARG A 531 21.87 40.14 2.47
C ARG A 531 21.42 41.59 2.22
N ARG A 532 22.34 42.48 1.83
CA ARG A 532 22.11 43.94 1.80
C ARG A 532 21.74 44.48 0.43
N VAL A 533 22.25 43.91 -0.65
CA VAL A 533 22.01 44.42 -2.01
C VAL A 533 20.65 43.91 -2.52
N PRO A 534 19.68 44.80 -2.81
CA PRO A 534 18.39 44.39 -3.34
C PRO A 534 18.54 43.58 -4.63
N GLY A 535 17.84 42.44 -4.71
CA GLY A 535 17.86 41.60 -5.91
C GLY A 535 19.07 40.68 -6.08
N ALA A 536 20.21 40.92 -5.41
CA ALA A 536 21.42 40.10 -5.58
C ALA A 536 21.18 38.60 -5.35
N MET A 537 20.45 38.26 -4.28
CA MET A 537 20.05 36.89 -4.00
C MET A 537 19.12 36.28 -5.05
N ARG A 538 18.22 37.08 -5.65
CA ARG A 538 17.34 36.61 -6.73
C ARG A 538 18.15 36.34 -8.00
N LEU A 539 19.10 37.21 -8.34
CA LEU A 539 20.00 37.03 -9.46
C LEU A 539 20.86 35.79 -9.30
N LEU A 540 21.49 35.59 -8.14
CA LEU A 540 22.27 34.37 -7.87
C LEU A 540 21.41 33.12 -7.98
N ARG A 541 20.22 33.11 -7.37
CA ARG A 541 19.31 31.96 -7.45
C ARG A 541 18.87 31.68 -8.89
N CYS A 542 18.58 32.73 -9.67
CA CYS A 542 18.23 32.64 -11.09
C CYS A 542 19.38 32.06 -11.93
N PHE A 543 20.60 32.55 -11.72
CA PHE A 543 21.80 32.05 -12.37
C PHE A 543 22.03 30.56 -12.06
N VAL A 544 21.98 30.19 -10.78
CA VAL A 544 22.13 28.79 -10.36
C VAL A 544 21.04 27.92 -10.99
N TYR A 545 19.78 28.37 -10.96
CA TYR A 545 18.65 27.65 -11.56
C TYR A 545 18.88 27.37 -13.05
N TRP A 546 19.17 28.40 -13.86
CA TRP A 546 19.36 28.23 -15.30
C TRP A 546 20.60 27.41 -15.64
N ARG A 547 21.67 27.53 -14.86
CA ARG A 547 22.86 26.68 -15.00
C ARG A 547 22.53 25.20 -14.78
N GLN A 548 21.69 24.88 -13.78
CA GLN A 548 21.25 23.51 -13.52
C GLN A 548 20.30 23.00 -14.63
N GLU A 549 19.39 23.83 -15.14
CA GLU A 549 18.53 23.48 -16.29
C GLU A 549 19.36 23.21 -17.56
N LEU A 550 20.38 24.02 -17.83
CA LEU A 550 21.32 23.80 -18.93
C LEU A 550 22.03 22.44 -18.81
N GLY A 551 22.46 22.06 -17.60
CA GLY A 551 22.98 20.71 -17.34
C GLY A 551 21.96 19.59 -17.57
N GLY A 552 20.67 19.87 -17.34
CA GLY A 552 19.55 18.97 -17.63
C GLY A 552 19.43 18.59 -19.11
N LEU A 553 19.86 19.45 -20.03
CA LEU A 553 19.84 19.17 -21.48
C LEU A 553 20.60 17.88 -21.82
N ALA A 554 21.70 17.61 -21.13
CA ALA A 554 22.50 16.41 -21.37
C ALA A 554 21.75 15.12 -20.99
N PHE A 555 20.95 15.14 -19.93
CA PHE A 555 20.11 14.01 -19.54
C PHE A 555 18.96 13.73 -20.54
N LEU A 556 18.46 14.78 -21.19
CA LEU A 556 17.39 14.69 -22.18
C LEU A 556 17.91 14.34 -23.59
N HIS A 557 19.20 14.55 -23.86
CA HIS A 557 19.83 14.24 -25.14
C HIS A 557 21.11 13.40 -24.94
N PRO A 558 21.01 12.05 -24.94
CA PRO A 558 22.10 11.14 -24.59
C PRO A 558 23.44 11.39 -25.31
N LYS A 559 23.43 11.92 -26.55
CA LYS A 559 24.65 12.26 -27.29
C LYS A 559 25.55 13.28 -26.56
N LEU A 560 24.96 14.21 -25.82
CA LEU A 560 25.69 15.22 -25.04
C LEU A 560 26.37 14.65 -23.80
N MET A 561 25.95 13.47 -23.33
CA MET A 561 26.54 12.82 -22.15
C MET A 561 27.99 12.38 -22.37
N THR A 562 28.44 12.27 -23.63
CA THR A 562 29.84 11.95 -23.97
C THR A 562 30.84 12.97 -23.40
N LEU A 563 30.45 14.25 -23.31
CA LEU A 563 31.30 15.27 -22.67
C LEU A 563 31.43 15.06 -21.16
N ALA A 564 30.32 14.73 -20.50
CA ALA A 564 30.30 14.41 -19.08
C ALA A 564 31.10 13.12 -18.79
N GLU A 565 31.04 12.13 -19.68
CA GLU A 565 31.82 10.90 -19.57
C GLU A 565 33.33 11.18 -19.65
N LYS A 566 33.75 11.99 -20.63
CA LYS A 566 35.15 12.44 -20.76
C LYS A 566 35.61 13.16 -19.51
N MET A 567 34.77 14.01 -18.92
CA MET A 567 35.07 14.70 -17.66
C MET A 567 35.21 13.71 -16.50
N GLY A 568 34.34 12.71 -16.39
CA GLY A 568 34.44 11.65 -15.37
C GLY A 568 35.72 10.82 -15.51
N ARG A 569 36.06 10.39 -16.73
CA ARG A 569 37.30 9.65 -17.01
C ARG A 569 38.54 10.47 -16.66
N ARG A 570 38.57 11.76 -17.02
CA ARG A 570 39.65 12.68 -16.62
C ARG A 570 39.75 12.84 -15.10
N HIS A 571 38.61 12.89 -14.41
CA HIS A 571 38.58 13.00 -12.94
C HIS A 571 39.17 11.75 -12.26
N ILE A 572 38.83 10.56 -12.75
CA ILE A 572 39.46 9.29 -12.31
C ILE A 572 40.96 9.32 -12.58
N ALA A 573 41.36 9.58 -13.83
CA ALA A 573 42.76 9.54 -14.26
C ALA A 573 43.65 10.53 -13.51
N ARG A 574 43.10 11.68 -13.11
CA ARG A 574 43.81 12.71 -12.34
C ARG A 574 44.21 12.26 -10.94
N HIS A 575 43.41 11.41 -10.28
CA HIS A 575 43.59 11.08 -8.86
C HIS A 575 44.02 9.64 -8.61
N ILE A 576 43.72 8.73 -9.53
CA ILE A 576 44.09 7.33 -9.42
C ILE A 576 45.27 7.12 -10.36
N ALA A 577 46.47 6.79 -9.85
CA ALA A 577 47.63 6.48 -10.69
C ALA A 577 47.60 5.04 -11.21
N ASP A 578 47.22 4.09 -10.35
CA ASP A 578 47.19 2.65 -10.64
C ASP A 578 46.17 2.30 -11.77
N PRO A 579 46.63 1.74 -12.90
CA PRO A 579 45.77 1.29 -13.99
C PRO A 579 44.73 0.23 -13.58
N ALA A 580 45.08 -0.68 -12.65
CA ALA A 580 44.16 -1.73 -12.21
C ALA A 580 43.00 -1.14 -11.39
N LEU A 581 43.29 -0.23 -10.46
CA LEU A 581 42.27 0.51 -9.73
C LEU A 581 41.44 1.42 -10.65
N ARG A 582 42.03 2.07 -11.67
CA ARG A 582 41.26 2.84 -12.67
C ARG A 582 40.23 1.98 -13.38
N ALA A 583 40.60 0.75 -13.78
CA ALA A 583 39.69 -0.17 -14.44
C ALA A 583 38.51 -0.54 -13.53
N LYS A 584 38.78 -0.84 -12.24
CA LYS A 584 37.72 -1.12 -11.24
C LYS A 584 36.76 0.07 -11.03
N LEU A 585 37.26 1.30 -11.12
CA LEU A 585 36.47 2.51 -10.83
C LEU A 585 35.76 3.09 -12.05
N THR A 586 36.09 2.63 -13.26
CA THR A 586 35.49 3.15 -14.50
C THR A 586 34.18 2.40 -14.79
N PRO A 587 33.01 3.09 -14.80
CA PRO A 587 31.75 2.43 -15.09
C PRO A 587 31.61 1.97 -16.54
N GLY A 588 31.07 0.76 -16.74
CA GLY A 588 30.77 0.18 -18.05
C GLY A 588 29.39 0.54 -18.62
N TYR A 589 28.68 1.49 -18.02
CA TYR A 589 27.34 1.92 -18.47
C TYR A 589 27.33 3.42 -18.78
N THR A 590 26.40 3.86 -19.64
CA THR A 590 26.26 5.26 -20.07
C THR A 590 26.11 6.21 -18.89
N ILE A 591 26.93 7.26 -18.83
CA ILE A 591 26.80 8.28 -17.78
C ILE A 591 25.41 8.90 -17.78
N GLY A 592 24.87 9.21 -16.60
CA GLY A 592 23.51 9.74 -16.42
C GLY A 592 22.39 8.70 -16.31
N CYS A 593 22.64 7.46 -16.73
CA CYS A 593 21.67 6.37 -16.62
C CYS A 593 21.33 6.03 -15.15
N LYS A 594 22.34 6.12 -14.27
CA LYS A 594 22.19 6.20 -12.80
C LYS A 594 22.46 7.62 -12.34
N ARG A 595 22.10 7.94 -11.09
CA ARG A 595 22.44 9.25 -10.47
C ARG A 595 23.94 9.53 -10.62
N ILE A 596 24.27 10.67 -11.23
CA ILE A 596 25.63 11.18 -11.27
C ILE A 596 25.96 11.73 -9.89
N LEU A 597 27.11 11.33 -9.36
CA LEU A 597 27.56 11.74 -8.04
C LEU A 597 28.58 12.87 -8.17
N LEU A 598 28.65 13.75 -7.16
CA LEU A 598 29.57 14.88 -7.14
C LEU A 598 30.50 14.78 -5.93
N SER A 599 31.80 14.64 -6.17
CA SER A 599 32.81 14.61 -5.10
C SER A 599 34.20 14.97 -5.64
N ASN A 600 34.93 15.76 -4.85
CA ASN A 600 36.34 16.04 -5.08
C ASN A 600 37.25 15.09 -4.30
N ASP A 601 36.75 14.54 -3.18
CA ASP A 601 37.58 13.84 -2.19
C ASP A 601 37.48 12.31 -2.30
N TYR A 602 36.51 11.79 -3.05
CA TYR A 602 36.27 10.35 -3.19
C TYR A 602 37.44 9.60 -3.83
N TYR A 603 37.85 9.97 -5.05
CA TYR A 603 38.98 9.29 -5.71
C TYR A 603 40.31 9.46 -4.96
N PRO A 604 40.66 10.65 -4.41
CA PRO A 604 41.80 10.77 -3.50
C PRO A 604 41.74 9.79 -2.33
N ALA A 605 40.58 9.59 -1.71
CA ALA A 605 40.42 8.65 -0.61
C ALA A 605 40.66 7.19 -1.05
N LEU A 606 40.23 6.82 -2.25
CA LEU A 606 40.45 5.48 -2.80
C LEU A 606 41.90 5.21 -3.24
N ALA A 607 42.68 6.26 -3.51
CA ALA A 607 44.09 6.15 -3.85
C ALA A 607 45.00 5.95 -2.62
N ARG A 608 44.45 6.03 -1.40
CA ARG A 608 45.23 5.88 -0.17
C ARG A 608 45.74 4.44 -0.01
N PRO A 609 46.94 4.24 0.56
CA PRO A 609 47.51 2.91 0.73
C PRO A 609 46.69 2.00 1.67
N ASN A 610 45.96 2.58 2.61
CA ASN A 610 45.12 1.86 3.57
C ASN A 610 43.69 1.58 3.06
N VAL A 611 43.42 1.77 1.76
CA VAL A 611 42.10 1.57 1.16
C VAL A 611 42.18 0.53 0.04
N ALA A 612 41.37 -0.51 0.14
CA ALA A 612 41.25 -1.56 -0.86
C ALA A 612 39.86 -1.52 -1.52
N VAL A 613 39.81 -1.56 -2.85
CA VAL A 613 38.55 -1.68 -3.61
C VAL A 613 38.38 -3.11 -4.11
N VAL A 614 37.36 -3.78 -3.59
CA VAL A 614 36.99 -5.17 -3.91
C VAL A 614 35.77 -5.16 -4.81
N THR A 615 35.87 -5.80 -5.97
CA THR A 615 34.79 -5.91 -6.97
C THR A 615 34.16 -7.30 -7.02
N ASP A 616 34.78 -8.27 -6.35
CA ASP A 616 34.24 -9.62 -6.20
C ASP A 616 32.96 -9.61 -5.37
N THR A 617 32.05 -10.54 -5.65
CA THR A 617 30.81 -10.66 -4.89
C THR A 617 31.08 -11.17 -3.48
N ILE A 618 30.30 -10.73 -2.51
CA ILE A 618 30.38 -11.25 -1.14
C ILE A 618 29.78 -12.66 -1.13
N ALA A 619 30.57 -13.66 -0.71
CA ALA A 619 30.11 -15.03 -0.57
C ALA A 619 29.41 -15.23 0.78
N GLU A 620 30.07 -14.84 1.87
CA GLU A 620 29.50 -14.87 3.21
C GLU A 620 30.19 -13.89 4.16
N VAL A 621 29.56 -13.66 5.30
CA VAL A 621 30.10 -12.96 6.45
C VAL A 621 30.52 -13.99 7.49
N THR A 622 31.72 -13.82 8.01
CA THR A 622 32.33 -14.64 9.07
C THR A 622 32.31 -13.88 10.39
N GLU A 623 32.76 -14.51 11.48
CA GLU A 623 32.70 -13.91 12.83
C GLU A 623 33.54 -12.62 12.95
N ASP A 624 34.59 -12.48 12.13
CA ASP A 624 35.62 -11.43 12.20
C ASP A 624 35.90 -10.76 10.84
N GLY A 625 35.02 -10.96 9.84
CA GLY A 625 35.23 -10.38 8.51
C GLY A 625 34.28 -10.87 7.42
N ILE A 626 34.63 -10.58 6.17
CA ILE A 626 33.85 -10.91 4.97
C ILE A 626 34.69 -11.78 4.04
N VAL A 627 34.12 -12.87 3.52
CA VAL A 627 34.76 -13.71 2.50
C VAL A 627 34.15 -13.37 1.14
N ASP A 628 34.99 -13.06 0.16
CA ASP A 628 34.55 -12.83 -1.21
C ASP A 628 34.41 -14.13 -2.00
N SER A 629 33.85 -14.04 -3.20
CA SER A 629 33.61 -15.20 -4.09
C SER A 629 34.87 -15.88 -4.60
N ARG A 630 36.07 -15.32 -4.35
CA ARG A 630 37.35 -15.97 -4.64
C ARG A 630 37.92 -16.68 -3.41
N GLY A 631 37.20 -16.70 -2.29
CA GLY A 631 37.64 -17.28 -1.04
C GLY A 631 38.60 -16.40 -0.25
N VAL A 632 38.80 -15.13 -0.66
CA VAL A 632 39.69 -14.22 0.07
C VAL A 632 38.94 -13.65 1.27
N LYS A 633 39.54 -13.79 2.45
CA LYS A 633 39.01 -13.25 3.69
C LYS A 633 39.49 -11.80 3.91
N HIS A 634 38.55 -10.90 4.09
CA HIS A 634 38.75 -9.49 4.42
C HIS A 634 38.33 -9.27 5.88
N ALA A 635 39.31 -9.23 6.78
CA ALA A 635 39.03 -9.03 8.20
C ALA A 635 38.45 -7.63 8.48
N ALA A 636 37.43 -7.55 9.33
CA ALA A 636 36.74 -6.30 9.63
C ALA A 636 36.27 -6.28 11.10
N ASP A 637 36.51 -5.16 11.77
CA ASP A 637 35.99 -4.86 13.10
C ASP A 637 34.61 -4.18 13.03
N ALA A 638 34.29 -3.56 11.89
CA ALA A 638 32.96 -3.00 11.63
C ALA A 638 32.55 -3.09 10.15
N ILE A 639 31.24 -3.17 9.91
CA ILE A 639 30.62 -3.12 8.58
C ILE A 639 29.73 -1.88 8.49
N VAL A 640 29.98 -1.03 7.50
CA VAL A 640 29.18 0.18 7.23
C VAL A 640 28.42 0.00 5.91
N TYR A 641 27.09 0.02 5.96
CA TYR A 641 26.26 -0.11 4.77
C TYR A 641 26.00 1.24 4.09
N GLY A 642 26.56 1.40 2.89
CA GLY A 642 26.27 2.46 1.92
C GLY A 642 25.30 2.00 0.83
N THR A 643 24.30 1.19 1.21
CA THR A 643 23.46 0.40 0.30
C THR A 643 22.13 1.06 -0.11
N GLY A 644 21.85 2.26 0.40
CA GLY A 644 20.73 3.09 -0.06
C GLY A 644 19.42 2.80 0.65
N PHE A 645 18.29 2.97 -0.07
CA PHE A 645 16.95 2.93 0.52
C PHE A 645 16.00 2.06 -0.32
N ARG A 646 14.92 1.58 0.29
CA ARG A 646 13.81 0.90 -0.40
C ARG A 646 12.90 1.92 -1.08
N VAL A 647 13.07 2.15 -2.39
CA VAL A 647 12.38 3.22 -3.12
C VAL A 647 11.10 2.76 -3.84
N THR A 648 11.02 1.48 -4.20
CA THR A 648 9.82 0.92 -4.87
C THR A 648 8.62 0.80 -3.94
N ASP A 649 8.87 0.71 -2.63
CA ASP A 649 7.86 0.61 -1.58
C ASP A 649 7.45 2.00 -1.07
N LEU A 650 7.18 2.93 -2.00
CA LEU A 650 7.07 4.38 -1.76
C LEU A 650 6.23 4.78 -0.53
N LEU A 651 5.13 4.07 -0.27
CA LEU A 651 4.21 4.37 0.84
C LEU A 651 4.21 3.28 1.92
N SER A 652 4.79 2.10 1.69
CA SER A 652 4.74 0.99 2.65
C SER A 652 5.56 1.29 3.91
N PRO A 653 5.04 1.02 5.13
CA PRO A 653 3.82 0.26 5.44
C PRO A 653 2.55 1.11 5.59
N VAL A 654 2.60 2.40 5.30
CA VAL A 654 1.46 3.32 5.41
C VAL A 654 0.43 3.01 4.33
N ARG A 655 -0.84 2.97 4.74
CA ARG A 655 -1.97 2.64 3.86
C ARG A 655 -2.81 3.88 3.58
N PHE A 656 -3.16 4.07 2.31
CA PHE A 656 -4.18 5.02 1.90
C PHE A 656 -5.29 4.22 1.23
N VAL A 657 -6.46 4.18 1.83
CA VAL A 657 -7.62 3.43 1.32
C VAL A 657 -8.59 4.43 0.71
N GLY A 658 -8.72 4.40 -0.61
CA GLY A 658 -9.56 5.30 -1.38
C GLY A 658 -10.97 4.76 -1.58
N ARG A 659 -11.62 5.20 -2.66
CA ARG A 659 -12.96 4.77 -3.03
C ARG A 659 -13.04 3.25 -3.21
N GLY A 660 -14.17 2.66 -2.83
CA GLY A 660 -14.41 1.22 -2.93
C GLY A 660 -13.53 0.37 -2.01
N GLY A 661 -12.87 0.97 -1.00
CA GLY A 661 -12.03 0.24 -0.05
C GLY A 661 -10.69 -0.23 -0.63
N ILE A 662 -10.21 0.40 -1.70
CA ILE A 662 -8.98 -0.02 -2.41
C ILE A 662 -7.74 0.68 -1.81
N ASP A 663 -6.76 -0.11 -1.39
CA ASP A 663 -5.45 0.40 -0.92
C ASP A 663 -4.62 0.94 -2.10
N LEU A 664 -4.01 2.11 -1.95
CA LEU A 664 -3.13 2.73 -2.95
C LEU A 664 -1.91 1.86 -3.26
N ASN A 665 -1.38 1.14 -2.27
CA ASN A 665 -0.28 0.21 -2.51
C ASN A 665 -0.72 -0.96 -3.43
N ASP A 666 -1.95 -1.46 -3.26
CA ASP A 666 -2.52 -2.50 -4.12
C ASP A 666 -2.75 -1.96 -5.55
N ALA A 667 -3.28 -0.74 -5.67
CA ALA A 667 -3.48 -0.08 -6.96
C ALA A 667 -2.17 0.22 -7.71
N TRP A 668 -1.06 0.34 -6.99
CA TRP A 668 0.28 0.61 -7.54
C TRP A 668 1.15 -0.64 -7.68
N ARG A 669 0.64 -1.83 -7.40
CA ARG A 669 1.41 -3.09 -7.49
C ARG A 669 2.09 -3.30 -8.85
N ASP A 670 1.39 -2.93 -9.92
CA ASP A 670 1.85 -3.09 -11.29
C ASP A 670 2.64 -1.86 -11.76
N GLY A 671 2.85 -0.87 -10.89
CA GLY A 671 3.71 0.31 -11.03
C GLY A 671 2.99 1.63 -10.71
N ALA A 672 3.64 2.47 -9.91
CA ALA A 672 3.04 3.67 -9.34
C ALA A 672 2.70 4.74 -10.39
N GLN A 673 1.45 5.23 -10.35
CA GLN A 673 0.95 6.26 -11.26
C GLN A 673 0.18 7.34 -10.51
N ALA A 674 0.47 8.59 -10.86
CA ALA A 674 -0.20 9.76 -10.31
C ALA A 674 -0.25 10.86 -11.38
N TYR A 675 -1.25 11.72 -11.32
CA TYR A 675 -1.31 12.92 -12.15
C TYR A 675 -0.40 14.00 -11.59
N CYS A 676 0.58 14.42 -12.38
CA CYS A 676 1.67 15.33 -11.98
C CYS A 676 2.45 14.87 -10.74
N GLY A 677 2.40 13.57 -10.40
CA GLY A 677 2.96 13.07 -9.14
C GLY A 677 2.30 13.64 -7.88
N LEU A 678 1.12 14.29 -8.01
CA LEU A 678 0.43 15.01 -6.95
C LEU A 678 -0.85 14.32 -6.49
N MET A 679 -1.71 13.85 -7.39
CA MET A 679 -2.98 13.19 -7.03
C MET A 679 -3.11 11.86 -7.76
N ALA A 680 -3.81 10.90 -7.14
CA ALA A 680 -4.16 9.61 -7.72
C ALA A 680 -5.68 9.48 -7.88
N ALA A 681 -6.13 9.01 -9.04
CA ALA A 681 -7.54 8.74 -9.31
C ALA A 681 -8.07 7.66 -8.34
N GLY A 682 -9.27 7.88 -7.78
CA GLY A 682 -9.84 7.01 -6.76
C GLY A 682 -9.44 7.37 -5.32
N TYR A 683 -8.59 8.38 -5.11
CA TYR A 683 -8.15 8.84 -3.79
C TYR A 683 -8.44 10.34 -3.64
N PRO A 684 -9.71 10.74 -3.43
CA PRO A 684 -10.11 12.14 -3.35
C PRO A 684 -9.40 12.84 -2.18
N ASN A 685 -9.13 14.13 -2.31
CA ASN A 685 -8.52 14.96 -1.26
C ASN A 685 -7.13 14.50 -0.76
N LEU A 686 -6.51 13.50 -1.39
CA LEU A 686 -5.14 13.08 -1.13
C LEU A 686 -4.17 13.81 -2.06
N PHE A 687 -3.23 14.55 -1.47
CA PHE A 687 -2.14 15.22 -2.17
C PHE A 687 -0.80 14.59 -1.79
N MET A 688 0.00 14.18 -2.76
CA MET A 688 1.32 13.60 -2.58
C MET A 688 2.39 14.60 -3.01
N LEU A 689 3.23 15.01 -2.07
CA LEU A 689 4.36 15.89 -2.36
C LEU A 689 5.59 15.03 -2.64
N LEU A 690 6.21 15.28 -3.78
CA LEU A 690 7.25 14.46 -4.38
C LEU A 690 6.84 13.00 -4.59
N GLY A 691 5.59 12.78 -5.05
CA GLY A 691 5.09 11.48 -5.45
C GLY A 691 5.75 10.93 -6.74
N PRO A 692 5.21 9.84 -7.31
CA PRO A 692 5.78 9.18 -8.48
C PRO A 692 6.05 10.14 -9.64
N ASN A 693 7.15 9.91 -10.37
CA ASN A 693 7.58 10.66 -11.54
C ASN A 693 7.91 12.15 -11.30
N THR A 694 8.41 12.50 -10.11
CA THR A 694 8.79 13.90 -9.76
C THR A 694 10.24 14.07 -9.35
N GLY A 695 10.99 12.96 -9.19
CA GLY A 695 12.41 12.99 -8.88
C GLY A 695 13.22 13.66 -10.00
N LEU A 696 14.34 14.28 -9.63
CA LEU A 696 15.20 15.01 -10.57
C LEU A 696 16.64 14.49 -10.55
N GLY A 697 17.28 14.55 -11.71
CA GLY A 697 18.72 14.28 -11.86
C GLY A 697 19.61 15.52 -11.97
N HIS A 698 19.03 16.72 -12.13
CA HIS A 698 19.79 17.93 -12.49
C HIS A 698 19.45 19.19 -11.66
N ASN A 699 18.26 19.29 -11.05
CA ASN A 699 17.81 20.49 -10.33
C ASN A 699 17.21 20.14 -8.95
N SER A 700 16.77 21.16 -8.22
CA SER A 700 16.30 21.05 -6.84
C SER A 700 14.91 20.42 -6.73
N VAL A 701 14.78 19.34 -5.95
CA VAL A 701 13.47 18.77 -5.59
C VAL A 701 12.64 19.72 -4.70
N VAL A 702 13.28 20.66 -3.98
CA VAL A 702 12.56 21.69 -3.21
C VAL A 702 11.74 22.58 -4.16
N PHE A 703 12.25 22.87 -5.36
CA PHE A 703 11.51 23.62 -6.37
C PHE A 703 10.28 22.85 -6.85
N MET A 704 10.40 21.54 -7.10
CA MET A 704 9.28 20.68 -7.49
C MET A 704 8.20 20.64 -6.41
N ALA A 705 8.61 20.46 -5.15
CA ALA A 705 7.70 20.47 -4.00
C ALA A 705 6.95 21.80 -3.88
N GLU A 706 7.62 22.95 -4.05
CA GLU A 706 6.95 24.26 -4.04
C GLU A 706 5.89 24.37 -5.15
N GLN A 707 6.16 23.83 -6.36
CA GLN A 707 5.16 23.86 -7.45
C GLN A 707 3.95 22.96 -7.14
N GLN A 708 4.18 21.82 -6.50
CA GLN A 708 3.11 20.93 -6.05
C GLN A 708 2.28 21.55 -4.93
N ILE A 709 2.93 22.18 -3.94
CA ILE A 709 2.27 22.88 -2.84
C ILE A 709 1.42 24.03 -3.39
N ASP A 710 1.99 24.89 -4.24
CA ASP A 710 1.27 26.03 -4.81
C ASP A 710 0.07 25.56 -5.68
N HIS A 711 0.17 24.41 -6.34
CA HIS A 711 -0.96 23.82 -7.07
C HIS A 711 -2.02 23.24 -6.14
N ALA A 712 -1.63 22.49 -5.10
CA ALA A 712 -2.54 21.97 -4.09
C ALA A 712 -3.32 23.12 -3.44
N MET A 713 -2.65 24.21 -3.05
CA MET A 713 -3.32 25.40 -2.50
C MET A 713 -4.34 26.03 -3.46
N LYS A 714 -4.10 26.02 -4.78
CA LYS A 714 -5.09 26.49 -5.77
C LYS A 714 -6.28 25.54 -5.86
N CYS A 715 -6.05 24.23 -5.83
CA CYS A 715 -7.11 23.23 -5.76
C CYS A 715 -7.99 23.44 -4.51
N LEU A 716 -7.39 23.62 -3.34
CA LEU A 716 -8.12 23.92 -2.09
C LEU A 716 -8.91 25.22 -2.18
N LYS A 717 -8.30 26.29 -2.72
CA LYS A 717 -8.99 27.57 -2.91
C LYS A 717 -10.21 27.42 -3.83
N LEU A 718 -10.09 26.67 -4.92
CA LEU A 718 -11.21 26.39 -5.83
C LEU A 718 -12.29 25.53 -5.18
N MET A 719 -11.89 24.49 -4.45
CA MET A 719 -12.81 23.63 -3.71
C MET A 719 -13.65 24.46 -2.73
N ARG A 720 -13.00 25.29 -1.90
CA ARG A 720 -13.68 26.18 -0.94
C ARG A 720 -14.54 27.25 -1.62
N LYS A 721 -14.03 27.90 -2.68
CA LYS A 721 -14.77 28.93 -3.42
C LYS A 721 -16.09 28.40 -3.99
N ASN A 722 -16.12 27.15 -4.42
CA ASN A 722 -17.29 26.53 -5.04
C ASN A 722 -18.15 25.73 -4.05
N GLY A 723 -17.88 25.79 -2.74
CA GLY A 723 -18.64 25.04 -1.74
C GLY A 723 -18.53 23.51 -1.87
N MET A 724 -17.46 23.02 -2.49
CA MET A 724 -17.20 21.60 -2.71
C MET A 724 -16.45 21.00 -1.52
N THR A 725 -16.64 19.73 -1.25
CA THR A 725 -15.98 19.00 -0.15
C THR A 725 -15.02 17.92 -0.63
N SER A 726 -15.04 17.57 -1.91
CA SER A 726 -14.04 16.69 -2.51
C SER A 726 -13.47 17.23 -3.81
N ILE A 727 -12.20 16.91 -4.05
CA ILE A 727 -11.52 17.04 -5.33
C ILE A 727 -10.73 15.77 -5.62
N GLU A 728 -10.89 15.23 -6.83
CA GLU A 728 -10.10 14.11 -7.32
C GLU A 728 -9.67 14.35 -8.77
N VAL A 729 -8.63 13.65 -9.23
CA VAL A 729 -8.24 13.70 -10.64
C VAL A 729 -9.15 12.79 -11.46
N ASN A 730 -9.52 13.25 -12.67
CA ASN A 730 -10.21 12.41 -13.64
C ASN A 730 -9.30 11.22 -14.05
N PRO A 731 -9.76 9.95 -13.93
CA PRO A 731 -8.99 8.77 -14.32
C PRO A 731 -8.40 8.84 -15.73
N GLN A 732 -9.16 9.39 -16.69
CA GLN A 732 -8.71 9.52 -18.08
C GLN A 732 -7.57 10.55 -18.20
N ALA A 733 -7.64 11.67 -17.47
CA ALA A 733 -6.60 12.68 -17.45
C ALA A 733 -5.29 12.12 -16.83
N GLN A 734 -5.41 11.32 -15.76
CA GLN A 734 -4.27 10.59 -15.19
C GLN A 734 -3.65 9.62 -16.19
N ALA A 735 -4.47 8.78 -16.85
CA ALA A 735 -3.98 7.79 -17.81
C ALA A 735 -3.25 8.46 -18.99
N GLN A 736 -3.85 9.49 -19.58
CA GLN A 736 -3.24 10.25 -20.68
C GLN A 736 -1.97 10.99 -20.27
N PHE A 737 -1.90 11.48 -19.03
CA PHE A 737 -0.69 12.11 -18.51
C PHE A 737 0.45 11.09 -18.37
N ASN A 738 0.19 9.95 -17.74
CA ASN A 738 1.20 8.92 -17.51
C ASN A 738 1.68 8.27 -18.81
N ALA A 739 0.78 8.04 -19.78
CA ALA A 739 1.16 7.54 -21.10
C ALA A 739 2.14 8.48 -21.82
N ARG A 740 1.85 9.79 -21.84
CA ARG A 740 2.74 10.81 -22.41
C ARG A 740 4.07 10.92 -21.66
N LEU A 741 4.03 10.77 -20.34
CA LEU A 741 5.23 10.80 -19.50
C LEU A 741 6.16 9.63 -19.85
N GLN A 742 5.62 8.41 -19.94
CA GLN A 742 6.39 7.22 -20.31
C GLN A 742 6.94 7.32 -21.75
N GLN A 743 6.16 7.83 -22.71
CA GLN A 743 6.65 8.10 -24.07
C GLN A 743 7.85 9.06 -24.10
N ARG A 744 7.88 10.08 -23.23
CA ARG A 744 9.03 10.99 -23.10
C ARG A 744 10.20 10.30 -22.42
N MET A 745 9.95 9.51 -21.38
CA MET A 745 10.97 8.77 -20.62
C MET A 745 11.85 7.90 -21.54
N HIS A 746 11.26 7.22 -22.52
CA HIS A 746 11.98 6.38 -23.49
C HIS A 746 13.06 7.11 -24.30
N LYS A 747 12.98 8.44 -24.44
CA LYS A 747 13.96 9.24 -25.20
C LYS A 747 15.13 9.75 -24.34
N THR A 748 15.07 9.52 -23.03
CA THR A 748 16.07 10.04 -22.07
C THR A 748 17.19 9.04 -21.82
N VAL A 749 18.29 9.51 -21.22
CA VAL A 749 19.39 8.62 -20.81
C VAL A 749 18.96 7.58 -19.77
N TRP A 750 17.89 7.83 -19.01
CA TRP A 750 17.37 6.90 -18.01
C TRP A 750 16.69 5.66 -18.60
N ALA A 751 16.42 5.65 -19.91
CA ALA A 751 15.90 4.51 -20.65
C ALA A 751 16.98 3.77 -21.48
N SER A 752 18.27 4.09 -21.29
CA SER A 752 19.38 3.49 -22.06
C SER A 752 19.77 2.06 -21.65
N GLY A 753 18.97 1.38 -20.81
CA GLY A 753 19.11 -0.05 -20.52
C GLY A 753 19.83 -0.42 -19.22
N CYS A 754 20.20 0.54 -18.35
CA CYS A 754 20.86 0.21 -17.08
C CYS A 754 19.87 -0.12 -15.96
N LYS A 755 20.21 -1.12 -15.14
CA LYS A 755 19.49 -1.42 -13.89
C LYS A 755 19.75 -0.31 -12.86
N SER A 756 18.73 0.47 -12.52
CA SER A 756 18.77 1.55 -11.52
C SER A 756 17.59 1.41 -10.55
N TRP A 757 17.71 1.99 -9.35
CA TRP A 757 16.63 2.04 -8.37
C TRP A 757 15.43 2.91 -8.81
N TYR A 758 15.54 3.59 -9.95
CA TYR A 758 14.43 4.32 -10.56
C TYR A 758 13.34 3.42 -11.18
N LEU A 759 13.70 2.17 -11.49
CA LEU A 759 12.88 1.24 -12.26
C LEU A 759 12.01 0.38 -11.35
N ASP A 760 10.76 0.16 -11.74
CA ASP A 760 9.87 -0.84 -11.13
C ASP A 760 10.22 -2.28 -11.55
N ALA A 761 9.48 -3.27 -11.02
CA ALA A 761 9.67 -4.68 -11.34
C ALA A 761 9.45 -5.00 -12.83
N HIS A 762 8.76 -4.15 -13.58
CA HIS A 762 8.51 -4.26 -15.01
C HIS A 762 9.51 -3.45 -15.84
N GLY A 763 10.53 -2.84 -15.21
CA GLY A 763 11.56 -2.05 -15.89
C GLY A 763 11.11 -0.63 -16.27
N ARG A 764 9.96 -0.15 -15.79
CA ARG A 764 9.48 1.22 -16.06
C ARG A 764 10.03 2.20 -15.04
N ASN A 765 10.44 3.38 -15.52
CA ASN A 765 10.86 4.44 -14.61
C ASN A 765 9.62 5.15 -14.06
N VAL A 766 9.35 4.93 -12.78
CA VAL A 766 8.23 5.53 -12.03
C VAL A 766 8.68 6.61 -11.06
N THR A 767 9.98 6.92 -11.05
CA THR A 767 10.61 7.79 -10.04
C THR A 767 10.91 9.18 -10.57
N LEU A 768 11.44 9.28 -11.79
CA LEU A 768 11.99 10.52 -12.32
C LEU A 768 10.99 11.30 -13.20
N TRP A 769 11.18 12.61 -13.23
CA TRP A 769 10.53 13.51 -14.18
C TRP A 769 11.37 13.61 -15.47
N PRO A 770 10.84 13.19 -16.64
CA PRO A 770 11.59 13.18 -17.90
C PRO A 770 11.49 14.52 -18.65
N GLY A 771 11.79 15.63 -17.98
CA GLY A 771 11.72 16.96 -18.58
C GLY A 771 12.40 18.05 -17.75
N PHE A 772 12.33 19.28 -18.27
CA PHE A 772 12.81 20.48 -17.59
C PHE A 772 11.88 20.89 -16.45
N THR A 773 12.42 21.52 -15.41
CA THR A 773 11.59 21.92 -14.26
C THR A 773 10.68 23.10 -14.58
N PHE A 774 11.07 24.00 -15.50
CA PHE A 774 10.17 25.07 -15.97
C PHE A 774 8.93 24.53 -16.70
N SER A 775 9.05 23.38 -17.37
CA SER A 775 7.91 22.75 -18.04
C SER A 775 6.92 22.15 -17.04
N TYR A 776 7.43 21.60 -15.94
CA TYR A 776 6.62 21.17 -14.81
C TYR A 776 5.96 22.37 -14.13
N TRP A 777 6.71 23.43 -13.86
CA TRP A 777 6.19 24.69 -13.31
C TRP A 777 5.04 25.27 -14.15
N ALA A 778 5.23 25.38 -15.47
CA ALA A 778 4.20 25.89 -16.37
C ALA A 778 2.91 25.06 -16.29
N ARG A 779 3.03 23.73 -16.18
CA ARG A 779 1.90 22.81 -15.99
C ARG A 779 1.21 23.02 -14.64
N MET A 780 1.97 23.18 -13.56
CA MET A 780 1.45 23.37 -12.20
C MET A 780 0.89 24.79 -11.97
N LYS A 781 1.16 25.75 -12.86
CA LYS A 781 0.71 27.14 -12.70
C LYS A 781 -0.82 27.29 -12.76
N ARG A 782 -1.53 26.44 -13.52
CA ARG A 782 -2.99 26.53 -13.73
C ARG A 782 -3.69 25.21 -13.39
N VAL A 783 -4.82 25.29 -12.70
CA VAL A 783 -5.73 24.15 -12.50
C VAL A 783 -6.61 24.04 -13.75
N ARG A 784 -6.47 22.95 -14.50
CA ARG A 784 -7.28 22.68 -15.70
C ARG A 784 -8.54 21.95 -15.26
N LEU A 785 -9.67 22.65 -15.15
CA LEU A 785 -10.91 22.10 -14.59
C LEU A 785 -11.31 20.73 -15.18
N PRO A 786 -11.21 20.46 -16.50
CA PRO A 786 -11.57 19.14 -17.05
C PRO A 786 -10.70 17.96 -16.55
N ASP A 787 -9.50 18.25 -16.03
CA ASP A 787 -8.61 17.24 -15.49
C ASP A 787 -9.04 16.82 -14.06
N TYR A 788 -9.96 17.55 -13.42
CA TYR A 788 -10.40 17.34 -12.04
C TYR A 788 -11.91 17.09 -11.97
N ARG A 789 -12.33 16.36 -10.93
CA ARG A 789 -13.72 16.22 -10.52
C ARG A 789 -13.88 16.82 -9.13
N PHE A 790 -14.93 17.59 -8.95
CA PHE A 790 -15.30 18.16 -7.65
C PHE A 790 -16.60 17.51 -7.20
N GLY A 791 -16.70 17.23 -5.90
CA GLY A 791 -17.89 16.64 -5.30
C GLY A 791 -18.29 17.35 -4.02
N ARG A 792 -19.52 17.08 -3.58
CA ARG A 792 -20.07 17.56 -2.32
C ARG A 792 -20.72 16.40 -1.57
N ALA A 793 -20.42 16.29 -0.28
CA ALA A 793 -21.03 15.31 0.61
C ALA A 793 -22.55 15.56 0.66
N GLY A 794 -23.34 14.51 0.38
CA GLY A 794 -24.81 14.58 0.29
C GLY A 794 -25.40 14.56 -1.12
N ASP A 795 -24.62 14.82 -2.17
CA ASP A 795 -25.13 14.85 -3.56
C ASP A 795 -25.24 13.46 -4.23
N VAL A 796 -24.93 12.37 -3.51
CA VAL A 796 -24.83 11.01 -4.06
C VAL A 796 -26.17 10.26 -4.11
N SER A 797 -27.31 10.92 -3.90
CA SER A 797 -28.63 10.25 -3.92
C SER A 797 -29.34 10.16 -5.28
N HIS A 798 -28.85 10.72 -6.40
CA HIS A 798 -29.64 10.72 -7.65
C HIS A 798 -28.97 10.45 -9.00
N ALA A 799 -27.70 10.06 -9.10
CA ALA A 799 -27.05 9.84 -10.40
C ALA A 799 -27.16 8.39 -10.98
N GLY A 800 -28.12 7.58 -10.51
CA GLY A 800 -28.28 6.18 -10.92
C GLY A 800 -29.60 5.80 -11.58
N ALA A 801 -30.56 6.72 -11.73
CA ALA A 801 -31.93 6.38 -12.13
C ALA A 801 -32.61 7.39 -13.06
N THR A 802 -31.92 7.91 -14.09
CA THR A 802 -32.59 8.52 -15.26
C THR A 802 -31.65 8.47 -16.45
N GLY A 803 -31.73 7.39 -17.23
CA GLY A 803 -30.93 7.21 -18.43
C GLY A 803 -31.51 6.14 -19.35
N GLN A 804 -32.83 6.08 -19.47
CA GLN A 804 -33.54 5.26 -20.47
C GLN A 804 -35.02 5.67 -20.54
N ALA A 805 -35.31 6.84 -21.10
CA ALA A 805 -36.63 7.18 -21.66
C ALA A 805 -36.51 8.50 -22.42
N ALA A 806 -36.20 8.44 -23.72
CA ALA A 806 -36.63 9.41 -24.75
C ALA A 806 -35.90 9.13 -26.08
N LEU A 807 -36.22 8.01 -26.74
CA LEU A 807 -36.05 7.85 -28.19
C LEU A 807 -37.08 6.83 -28.70
N HIS A 808 -38.35 7.27 -28.78
CA HIS A 808 -39.37 6.80 -29.71
C HIS A 808 -40.54 7.79 -29.69
N GLY A 809 -40.74 8.51 -30.78
CA GLY A 809 -41.85 9.44 -30.95
C GLY A 809 -41.64 10.40 -32.11
N ASN A 810 -42.14 9.97 -33.28
CA ASN A 810 -42.23 10.63 -34.60
C ASN A 810 -40.96 10.77 -35.43
#